data_AF-A0A2D5BKK8-F1
#
_entry.id   AF-A0A2D5BKK8-F1
#
_cell.length_a   1.000
_cell.length_b   1.000
_cell.length_c   1.000
_cell.angle_alpha   90.00
_cell.angle_beta   90.00
_cell.angle_gamma   90.00
#
_symmetry.space_group_name_H-M   'P 1'
#
loop_
_entity.id
_entity.type
_entity.pdbx_description
1 polymer ?
#
loop_
_entity_poly.entity_id
_entity_poly.type
_entity_poly.pdbx_seq_one_letter_code
_entity_poly.pdbx_strand_id
1 'polypeptide(L)'
;MSRTLLAVLLAAVAASGQTPRRKVLIIGIDGCRPDAIAVANTPNLDSLIANGAYSDLAQTGITVSAPGWSDMLCGVWENKHGVTNNSFSGMNYGQYPHLFRRVKEACSQSFLSSFVSWSPINTFITPPETDLIVSVSSDLAVLQAALAHLANDDPDLSFVYFGDVDLAGHGYGFDPSVPQYIATIEVTDTYIGQLLMALQSRPTYAQEEWLILMSSDHGGSFAGHGQQIPSHMTVPFLVSGAATQQGTAITPAPEVVDLPPTIFAFLGLPVDPAWGWDGQVVGLTAPPYAGSFPCVSCTRDLGARPRHALGRVDLIWTSQPPSDATGYELRRDGVLVATLATTASSWQDTISALSGIHLDLHYELTTVGGPIASSCPPLEVRCLLSGGAVALADDFEDYADDAAMQSAGWLAQDVNNPVESSTWTVTNPGNRAGPPGLRGGVRPGRMVVSDSDLGGGGGGNPPGSGMSHDLWTPVFSCAGMAAPWLHFDCAAFLNNNGEAVFDVDVSIDNGGSWSNVLRRVAQSRTGAAPVVTTSNADGPLGPLHLDLTPWAANQASVRVRFRHFEPNWDWWIAVDNVLVDDVPYAGGSVTLMPNEDFSSGIPPTWTVSGLNSGANTWTTSDPCSRSVASNGGAFPYLGGRAVARLGTAFAILDSDCDPDPAEDEHLITPPIDASAYADVWLHFRSEILFDGDMQPDVLVSLDGGQTFSPTPLFSWPRAAILPGEDPLFMEHVLHVPEAAGQPAVAFGFRFQSLGNTWWWAVDDVRVTGEGVASASSTMIGSGCSAAAPHPGLYAMPPVLGQTAVIYGNYGPSSAPGSLGISDIPAQPFSVAAGCTIYLDFAQFATWTMLPFTTDPAGTWSFLMAIPADPSLAGYSVALQAGFPTSASPFGYDLTNGLHAVLGF
;
A
#
# COMPACT_ATOMS: atom_id res chain seq x y z
N MET A 1 49.84 17.25 -19.45
CA MET A 1 48.57 17.38 -20.19
C MET A 1 47.56 16.48 -19.51
N SER A 2 46.62 17.09 -18.80
CA SER A 2 45.80 16.48 -17.74
C SER A 2 44.60 15.72 -18.29
N ARG A 3 44.22 14.64 -17.58
CA ARG A 3 43.03 13.78 -17.74
C ARG A 3 41.69 14.53 -17.77
N THR A 4 41.69 15.84 -17.53
CA THR A 4 40.52 16.72 -17.55
C THR A 4 39.97 16.98 -18.96
N LEU A 5 40.79 16.92 -20.02
CA LEU A 5 40.30 17.19 -21.39
C LEU A 5 39.54 16.00 -22.02
N LEU A 6 39.78 14.77 -21.56
CA LEU A 6 39.09 13.58 -22.10
C LEU A 6 37.70 13.41 -21.48
N ALA A 7 37.51 13.80 -20.21
CA ALA A 7 36.19 13.84 -19.57
C ALA A 7 35.27 14.91 -20.18
N VAL A 8 35.83 16.07 -20.59
CA VAL A 8 35.06 17.13 -21.26
C VAL A 8 34.71 16.76 -22.71
N LEU A 9 35.55 15.99 -23.41
CA LEU A 9 35.21 15.50 -24.76
C LEU A 9 34.21 14.33 -24.75
N LEU A 10 34.15 13.50 -23.71
CA LEU A 10 33.13 12.45 -23.57
C LEU A 10 31.79 12.98 -23.04
N ALA A 11 31.77 14.05 -22.24
CA ALA A 11 30.53 14.72 -21.83
C ALA A 11 29.89 15.55 -22.96
N ALA A 12 30.68 16.10 -23.88
CA ALA A 12 30.17 16.90 -24.99
C ALA A 12 29.56 16.07 -26.15
N VAL A 13 29.74 14.75 -26.16
CA VAL A 13 29.13 13.85 -27.17
C VAL A 13 27.88 13.14 -26.62
N ALA A 14 27.58 13.27 -25.32
CA ALA A 14 26.33 12.75 -24.73
C ALA A 14 25.16 13.76 -24.76
N ALA A 15 25.41 15.03 -25.10
CA ALA A 15 24.40 16.11 -25.09
C ALA A 15 23.78 16.39 -26.48
N SER A 16 23.71 15.40 -27.36
CA SER A 16 22.92 15.50 -28.59
C SER A 16 21.89 14.37 -28.65
N GLY A 17 20.63 14.68 -28.32
CA GLY A 17 19.48 13.99 -28.92
C GLY A 17 18.36 13.46 -28.03
N GLN A 18 18.27 13.76 -26.72
CA GLN A 18 17.03 13.46 -25.98
C GLN A 18 16.05 14.63 -26.12
N THR A 19 14.90 14.35 -26.72
CA THR A 19 13.77 15.29 -26.78
C THR A 19 13.14 15.38 -25.39
N PRO A 20 12.96 16.58 -24.80
CA PRO A 20 12.35 16.72 -23.47
C PRO A 20 10.91 16.17 -23.44
N ARG A 21 10.50 15.64 -22.28
CA ARG A 21 9.13 15.13 -22.07
C ARG A 21 8.18 16.30 -21.89
N ARG A 22 7.16 16.37 -22.74
CA ARG A 22 6.19 17.46 -22.70
C ARG A 22 5.16 17.22 -21.60
N LYS A 23 4.89 18.25 -20.81
CA LYS A 23 3.94 18.23 -19.70
C LYS A 23 3.07 19.48 -19.73
N VAL A 24 1.85 19.39 -19.20
CA VAL A 24 0.88 20.49 -19.26
C VAL A 24 0.30 20.79 -17.89
N LEU A 25 0.24 22.08 -17.55
CA LEU A 25 -0.51 22.59 -16.41
C LEU A 25 -1.60 23.53 -16.92
N ILE A 26 -2.86 23.23 -16.60
CA ILE A 26 -4.00 24.09 -16.88
C ILE A 26 -4.42 24.75 -15.56
N ILE A 27 -4.52 26.07 -15.56
CA ILE A 27 -4.94 26.88 -14.43
C ILE A 27 -6.28 27.56 -14.77
N GLY A 28 -7.33 27.22 -14.05
CA GLY A 28 -8.63 27.87 -14.15
C GLY A 28 -8.80 28.89 -13.02
N ILE A 29 -9.19 30.13 -13.35
CA ILE A 29 -9.56 31.14 -12.36
C ILE A 29 -11.00 31.56 -12.63
N ASP A 30 -11.96 31.03 -11.88
CA ASP A 30 -13.40 31.28 -12.12
C ASP A 30 -13.74 32.76 -11.97
N GLY A 31 -14.59 33.27 -12.87
CA GLY A 31 -15.10 34.64 -12.81
C GLY A 31 -14.07 35.75 -13.07
N CYS A 32 -12.84 35.42 -13.46
CA CYS A 32 -11.72 36.37 -13.56
C CYS A 32 -11.75 37.18 -14.87
N ARG A 33 -11.81 38.51 -14.72
CA ARG A 33 -11.81 39.45 -15.86
C ARG A 33 -10.40 39.90 -16.23
N PRO A 34 -10.08 40.04 -17.54
CA PRO A 34 -8.74 40.45 -17.97
C PRO A 34 -8.42 41.91 -17.62
N ASP A 35 -9.43 42.79 -17.57
CA ASP A 35 -9.25 44.18 -17.15
C ASP A 35 -9.00 44.33 -15.64
N ALA A 36 -9.39 43.34 -14.84
CA ALA A 36 -9.07 43.28 -13.41
C ALA A 36 -7.63 42.79 -13.18
N ILE A 37 -7.15 41.81 -13.94
CA ILE A 37 -5.73 41.40 -13.94
C ILE A 37 -4.83 42.60 -14.26
N ALA A 38 -5.18 43.42 -15.24
CA ALA A 38 -4.39 44.60 -15.62
C ALA A 38 -4.25 45.67 -14.52
N VAL A 39 -5.11 45.64 -13.49
CA VAL A 39 -5.11 46.57 -12.36
C VAL A 39 -4.50 45.94 -11.10
N ALA A 40 -4.67 44.63 -10.92
CA ALA A 40 -4.14 43.87 -9.80
C ALA A 40 -2.60 43.76 -9.84
N ASN A 41 -1.96 43.66 -8.68
CA ASN A 41 -0.54 43.35 -8.60
C ASN A 41 -0.30 41.84 -8.72
N THR A 42 -0.12 41.35 -9.95
CA THR A 42 -0.02 39.92 -10.28
C THR A 42 1.35 39.54 -10.87
N PRO A 43 2.45 39.62 -10.10
CA PRO A 43 3.79 39.40 -10.64
C PRO A 43 4.03 38.02 -11.26
N ASN A 44 3.31 36.98 -10.83
CA ASN A 44 3.47 35.63 -11.37
C ASN A 44 2.76 35.47 -12.71
N LEU A 45 1.52 35.96 -12.82
CA LEU A 45 0.79 36.05 -14.09
C LEU A 45 1.51 36.98 -15.07
N ASP A 46 2.02 38.13 -14.61
CA ASP A 46 2.81 39.05 -15.44
C ASP A 46 4.05 38.35 -16.01
N SER A 47 4.72 37.53 -15.19
CA SER A 47 5.84 36.72 -15.64
C SER A 47 5.42 35.69 -16.68
N LEU A 48 4.28 35.01 -16.50
CA LEU A 48 3.77 34.06 -17.48
C LEU A 48 3.36 34.75 -18.79
N ILE A 49 2.74 35.94 -18.73
CA ILE A 49 2.38 36.78 -19.88
C ILE A 49 3.64 37.20 -20.64
N ALA A 50 4.66 37.69 -19.93
CA ALA A 50 5.93 38.12 -20.54
C ALA A 50 6.67 36.95 -21.22
N ASN A 51 6.58 35.75 -20.65
CA ASN A 51 7.23 34.53 -21.16
C ASN A 51 6.32 33.64 -22.03
N GLY A 52 5.14 34.14 -22.41
CA GLY A 52 4.12 33.40 -23.14
C GLY A 52 3.43 34.23 -24.23
N ALA A 53 2.36 33.68 -24.78
CA ALA A 53 1.40 34.38 -25.62
C ALA A 53 0.11 34.62 -24.82
N TYR A 54 -0.43 35.85 -24.88
CA TYR A 54 -1.56 36.25 -24.06
C TYR A 54 -2.64 36.98 -24.87
N SER A 55 -3.90 36.83 -24.48
CA SER A 55 -5.00 37.68 -24.95
C SER A 55 -5.86 38.13 -23.77
N ASP A 56 -6.11 39.43 -23.71
CA ASP A 56 -7.11 40.08 -22.86
C ASP A 56 -8.47 40.22 -23.56
N LEU A 57 -8.61 39.66 -24.77
CA LEU A 57 -9.80 39.77 -25.62
C LEU A 57 -10.45 38.40 -25.91
N ALA A 58 -10.02 37.33 -25.23
CA ALA A 58 -10.54 36.00 -25.48
C ALA A 58 -12.03 35.91 -25.18
N GLN A 59 -12.75 35.05 -25.90
CA GLN A 59 -14.21 34.94 -25.82
C GLN A 59 -14.66 33.61 -25.22
N THR A 60 -15.71 33.67 -24.39
CA THR A 60 -16.45 32.52 -23.86
C THR A 60 -17.89 32.49 -24.37
N GLY A 61 -18.60 31.37 -24.16
CA GLY A 61 -19.97 31.11 -24.60
C GLY A 61 -21.02 31.55 -23.58
N ILE A 62 -21.81 30.60 -23.06
CA ILE A 62 -22.73 30.88 -21.96
C ILE A 62 -21.92 31.20 -20.71
N THR A 63 -22.10 32.41 -20.17
CA THR A 63 -21.31 32.95 -19.06
C THR A 63 -21.79 32.48 -17.69
N VAL A 64 -22.00 31.17 -17.55
CA VAL A 64 -22.37 30.43 -16.34
C VAL A 64 -21.36 29.30 -16.19
N SER A 65 -20.95 28.97 -14.98
CA SER A 65 -19.76 28.16 -14.77
C SER A 65 -19.81 26.76 -15.38
N ALA A 66 -20.89 26.00 -15.21
CA ALA A 66 -20.99 24.67 -15.83
C ALA A 66 -20.85 24.70 -17.36
N PRO A 67 -21.59 25.57 -18.10
CA PRO A 67 -21.34 25.77 -19.53
C PRO A 67 -19.93 26.22 -19.86
N GLY A 68 -19.39 27.26 -19.21
CA GLY A 68 -18.07 27.80 -19.55
C GLY A 68 -16.93 26.80 -19.33
N TRP A 69 -16.94 26.05 -18.21
CA TRP A 69 -15.99 24.96 -17.99
C TRP A 69 -16.20 23.80 -18.96
N SER A 70 -17.43 23.51 -19.36
CA SER A 70 -17.72 22.49 -20.38
C SER A 70 -17.19 22.90 -21.76
N ASP A 71 -17.39 24.16 -22.16
CA ASP A 71 -16.90 24.71 -23.41
C ASP A 71 -15.37 24.53 -23.49
N MET A 72 -14.69 25.02 -22.47
CA MET A 72 -13.23 25.02 -22.37
C MET A 72 -12.65 23.60 -22.31
N LEU A 73 -13.18 22.75 -21.44
CA LEU A 73 -12.56 21.45 -21.18
C LEU A 73 -12.96 20.37 -22.21
N CYS A 74 -14.07 20.55 -22.94
CA CYS A 74 -14.48 19.64 -24.02
C CYS A 74 -14.00 20.12 -25.41
N GLY A 75 -13.67 21.40 -25.57
CA GLY A 75 -13.21 21.98 -26.84
C GLY A 75 -14.33 22.16 -27.87
N VAL A 76 -15.57 22.22 -27.42
CA VAL A 76 -16.78 22.40 -28.23
C VAL A 76 -17.74 23.34 -27.52
N TRP A 77 -18.62 24.00 -28.27
CA TRP A 77 -19.62 24.90 -27.70
C TRP A 77 -20.83 24.20 -27.07
N GLU A 78 -21.65 24.96 -26.33
CA GLU A 78 -22.78 24.48 -25.54
C GLU A 78 -23.86 23.76 -26.36
N ASN A 79 -23.97 24.08 -27.65
CA ASN A 79 -24.89 23.42 -28.57
C ASN A 79 -24.48 21.97 -28.88
N LYS A 80 -23.24 21.57 -28.59
CA LYS A 80 -22.73 20.21 -28.78
C LYS A 80 -22.69 19.42 -27.47
N HIS A 81 -22.04 19.95 -26.44
CA HIS A 81 -21.94 19.27 -25.15
C HIS A 81 -23.24 19.35 -24.32
N GLY A 82 -24.20 20.21 -24.71
CA GLY A 82 -25.58 20.20 -24.22
C GLY A 82 -25.80 20.83 -22.84
N VAL A 83 -24.78 21.45 -22.24
CA VAL A 83 -24.87 22.04 -20.90
C VAL A 83 -25.06 23.54 -21.01
N THR A 84 -26.20 24.04 -20.52
CA THR A 84 -26.58 25.46 -20.63
C THR A 84 -26.76 26.16 -19.27
N ASN A 85 -26.59 25.45 -18.16
CA ASN A 85 -26.63 25.98 -16.78
C ASN A 85 -26.00 24.98 -15.78
N ASN A 86 -25.90 25.37 -14.50
CA ASN A 86 -25.30 24.58 -13.40
C ASN A 86 -26.08 23.33 -12.97
N SER A 87 -27.15 22.94 -13.67
CA SER A 87 -27.84 21.66 -13.42
C SER A 87 -27.26 20.49 -14.20
N PHE A 88 -26.41 20.75 -15.22
CA PHE A 88 -25.89 19.76 -16.16
C PHE A 88 -26.97 18.96 -16.92
N SER A 89 -28.24 19.38 -16.84
CA SER A 89 -29.35 18.74 -17.55
C SER A 89 -29.14 18.83 -19.06
N GLY A 90 -29.11 17.67 -19.73
CA GLY A 90 -28.90 17.58 -21.18
C GLY A 90 -27.45 17.38 -21.60
N MET A 91 -26.53 17.17 -20.65
CA MET A 91 -25.12 16.89 -20.94
C MET A 91 -24.94 15.75 -21.95
N ASN A 92 -24.04 15.95 -22.91
CA ASN A 92 -23.71 15.03 -23.99
C ASN A 92 -22.21 14.67 -23.98
N TYR A 93 -21.65 14.48 -22.78
CA TYR A 93 -20.23 14.14 -22.62
C TYR A 93 -19.86 12.76 -23.18
N GLY A 94 -20.84 11.88 -23.42
CA GLY A 94 -20.59 10.62 -24.11
C GLY A 94 -20.12 10.83 -25.56
N GLN A 95 -20.61 11.88 -26.24
CA GLN A 95 -20.18 12.24 -27.59
C GLN A 95 -19.06 13.29 -27.59
N TYR A 96 -19.14 14.25 -26.66
CA TYR A 96 -18.20 15.37 -26.53
C TYR A 96 -17.60 15.38 -25.12
N PRO A 97 -16.70 14.44 -24.80
CA PRO A 97 -16.11 14.33 -23.48
C PRO A 97 -15.07 15.40 -23.23
N HIS A 98 -14.72 15.55 -21.95
CA HIS A 98 -13.54 16.24 -21.47
C HIS A 98 -12.26 15.82 -22.19
N LEU A 99 -11.31 16.75 -22.35
CA LEU A 99 -10.04 16.53 -23.04
C LEU A 99 -9.24 15.37 -22.42
N PHE A 100 -9.33 15.14 -21.11
CA PHE A 100 -8.62 14.03 -20.44
C PHE A 100 -9.02 12.67 -21.02
N ARG A 101 -10.31 12.48 -21.35
CA ARG A 101 -10.74 11.25 -22.02
C ARG A 101 -10.09 11.14 -23.40
N ARG A 102 -10.01 12.25 -24.16
CA ARG A 102 -9.31 12.27 -25.45
C ARG A 102 -7.82 11.98 -25.29
N VAL A 103 -7.18 12.48 -24.23
CA VAL A 103 -5.78 12.17 -23.93
C VAL A 103 -5.64 10.69 -23.60
N LYS A 104 -6.53 10.09 -22.81
CA LYS A 104 -6.53 8.64 -22.54
C LYS A 104 -6.81 7.80 -23.80
N GLU A 105 -7.68 8.27 -24.71
CA GLU A 105 -7.93 7.62 -26.01
C GLU A 105 -6.67 7.64 -26.90
N ALA A 106 -5.92 8.73 -26.89
CA ALA A 106 -4.68 8.87 -27.63
C ALA A 106 -3.47 8.24 -26.91
N CYS A 107 -3.52 8.16 -25.58
CA CYS A 107 -2.42 7.84 -24.67
C CYS A 107 -2.94 7.28 -23.34
N SER A 108 -3.33 6.01 -23.29
CA SER A 108 -3.98 5.40 -22.12
C SER A 108 -3.13 5.35 -20.83
N GLN A 109 -1.84 5.67 -20.93
CA GLN A 109 -0.86 5.65 -19.85
C GLN A 109 -0.47 7.04 -19.35
N SER A 110 -1.01 8.10 -19.93
CA SER A 110 -0.80 9.45 -19.39
C SER A 110 -1.29 9.53 -17.95
N PHE A 111 -0.52 10.11 -17.04
CA PHE A 111 -1.00 10.42 -15.70
C PHE A 111 -1.72 11.77 -15.71
N LEU A 112 -3.03 11.75 -15.45
CA LEU A 112 -3.92 12.91 -15.51
C LEU A 112 -4.46 13.23 -14.12
N SER A 113 -4.43 14.50 -13.73
CA SER A 113 -4.90 14.93 -12.42
C SER A 113 -5.78 16.17 -12.48
N SER A 114 -6.78 16.25 -11.60
CA SER A 114 -7.74 17.36 -11.50
C SER A 114 -7.97 17.78 -10.05
N PHE A 115 -7.74 19.05 -9.75
CA PHE A 115 -7.89 19.66 -8.42
C PHE A 115 -8.85 20.83 -8.49
N VAL A 116 -9.97 20.78 -7.77
CA VAL A 116 -11.01 21.81 -7.84
C VAL A 116 -11.59 22.15 -6.47
N SER A 117 -11.91 23.43 -6.26
CA SER A 117 -12.72 23.90 -5.12
C SER A 117 -14.22 23.87 -5.40
N TRP A 118 -14.62 23.78 -6.68
CA TRP A 118 -16.01 23.57 -7.11
C TRP A 118 -16.22 22.14 -7.63
N SER A 119 -16.65 21.25 -6.75
CA SER A 119 -16.79 19.81 -7.01
C SER A 119 -17.65 19.39 -8.22
N PRO A 120 -18.62 20.17 -8.73
CA PRO A 120 -19.36 19.80 -9.93
C PRO A 120 -18.50 19.58 -11.19
N ILE A 121 -17.34 20.24 -11.31
CA ILE A 121 -16.40 19.97 -12.41
C ILE A 121 -15.97 18.50 -12.36
N ASN A 122 -15.49 18.05 -11.20
CA ASN A 122 -15.04 16.67 -11.00
C ASN A 122 -16.18 15.64 -10.97
N THR A 123 -17.38 16.06 -10.59
CA THR A 123 -18.55 15.17 -10.51
C THR A 123 -19.17 14.88 -11.88
N PHE A 124 -19.22 15.89 -12.76
CA PHE A 124 -19.98 15.78 -14.02
C PHE A 124 -19.12 15.87 -15.29
N ILE A 125 -18.04 16.65 -15.27
CA ILE A 125 -17.24 16.93 -16.48
C ILE A 125 -16.01 16.01 -16.54
N THR A 126 -15.26 15.93 -15.43
CA THR A 126 -14.04 15.12 -15.35
C THR A 126 -14.37 13.64 -15.53
N PRO A 127 -13.68 12.93 -16.44
CA PRO A 127 -13.99 11.53 -16.72
C PRO A 127 -13.44 10.62 -15.61
N PRO A 128 -14.11 9.49 -15.30
CA PRO A 128 -13.70 8.58 -14.25
C PRO A 128 -12.36 7.89 -14.52
N GLU A 129 -11.87 7.89 -15.77
CA GLU A 129 -10.54 7.36 -16.13
C GLU A 129 -9.38 8.30 -15.78
N THR A 130 -9.64 9.43 -15.11
CA THR A 130 -8.59 10.34 -14.59
C THR A 130 -7.90 9.71 -13.39
N ASP A 131 -6.58 9.71 -13.35
CA ASP A 131 -5.80 8.95 -12.35
C ASP A 131 -5.89 9.54 -10.94
N LEU A 132 -5.99 10.87 -10.83
CA LEU A 132 -6.16 11.56 -9.56
C LEU A 132 -7.23 12.66 -9.66
N ILE A 133 -8.30 12.53 -8.87
CA ILE A 133 -9.41 13.48 -8.79
C ILE A 133 -9.53 13.97 -7.36
N VAL A 134 -9.31 15.27 -7.14
CA VAL A 134 -9.37 15.90 -5.82
C VAL A 134 -10.38 17.04 -5.85
N SER A 135 -11.38 16.94 -4.97
CA SER A 135 -12.38 17.99 -4.76
C SER A 135 -12.33 18.44 -3.31
N VAL A 136 -12.02 19.71 -3.08
CA VAL A 136 -11.89 20.31 -1.75
C VAL A 136 -12.76 21.56 -1.68
N SER A 137 -12.85 22.20 -0.52
CA SER A 137 -13.78 23.33 -0.32
C SER A 137 -13.15 24.72 -0.38
N SER A 138 -11.84 24.84 -0.63
CA SER A 138 -11.15 26.13 -0.73
C SER A 138 -9.99 26.11 -1.72
N ASP A 139 -9.64 27.28 -2.26
CA ASP A 139 -8.53 27.42 -3.20
C ASP A 139 -7.17 27.16 -2.54
N LEU A 140 -7.02 27.44 -1.25
CA LEU A 140 -5.82 27.08 -0.50
C LEU A 140 -5.65 25.56 -0.45
N ALA A 141 -6.72 24.81 -0.19
CA ALA A 141 -6.68 23.35 -0.19
C ALA A 141 -6.37 22.80 -1.60
N VAL A 142 -6.92 23.43 -2.66
CA VAL A 142 -6.57 23.09 -4.05
C VAL A 142 -5.07 23.25 -4.29
N LEU A 143 -4.51 24.40 -3.88
CA LEU A 143 -3.07 24.66 -4.01
C LEU A 143 -2.26 23.57 -3.30
N GLN A 144 -2.58 23.26 -2.04
CA GLN A 144 -1.79 22.31 -1.26
C GLN A 144 -1.82 20.90 -1.86
N ALA A 145 -2.99 20.43 -2.29
CA ALA A 145 -3.12 19.15 -2.97
C ALA A 145 -2.31 19.11 -4.27
N ALA A 146 -2.36 20.20 -5.06
CA ALA A 146 -1.57 20.32 -6.29
C ALA A 146 -0.06 20.38 -6.02
N LEU A 147 0.39 21.07 -4.95
CA LEU A 147 1.81 21.12 -4.57
C LEU A 147 2.33 19.74 -4.15
N ALA A 148 1.57 19.00 -3.33
CA ALA A 148 1.92 17.65 -2.92
C ALA A 148 2.03 16.72 -4.14
N HIS A 149 1.10 16.84 -5.08
CA HIS A 149 1.11 16.06 -6.31
C HIS A 149 2.32 16.39 -7.21
N LEU A 150 2.62 17.67 -7.43
CA LEU A 150 3.77 18.08 -8.26
C LEU A 150 5.12 17.70 -7.65
N ALA A 151 5.20 17.59 -6.32
CA ALA A 151 6.42 17.22 -5.61
C ALA A 151 6.68 15.71 -5.59
N ASN A 152 5.64 14.88 -5.47
CA ASN A 152 5.78 13.45 -5.21
C ASN A 152 5.42 12.56 -6.40
N ASP A 153 4.65 13.07 -7.37
CA ASP A 153 4.16 12.29 -8.50
C ASP A 153 4.75 12.80 -9.84
N ASP A 154 4.41 12.11 -10.93
CA ASP A 154 4.89 12.43 -12.28
C ASP A 154 3.76 12.72 -13.29
N PRO A 155 2.93 13.76 -13.07
CA PRO A 155 1.82 14.06 -13.98
C PRO A 155 2.27 14.42 -15.38
N ASP A 156 1.53 13.95 -16.38
CA ASP A 156 1.66 14.42 -17.76
C ASP A 156 0.80 15.66 -18.02
N LEU A 157 -0.37 15.72 -17.40
CA LEU A 157 -1.29 16.85 -17.53
C LEU A 157 -2.13 17.03 -16.25
N SER A 158 -2.10 18.23 -15.69
CA SER A 158 -2.85 18.60 -14.48
C SER A 158 -3.79 19.77 -14.75
N PHE A 159 -5.02 19.68 -14.24
CA PHE A 159 -5.97 20.79 -14.17
C PHE A 159 -6.12 21.26 -12.72
N VAL A 160 -5.89 22.55 -12.49
CA VAL A 160 -5.98 23.19 -11.17
C VAL A 160 -6.95 24.36 -11.29
N TYR A 161 -8.05 24.30 -10.55
CA TYR A 161 -9.14 25.28 -10.57
C TYR A 161 -9.21 26.07 -9.26
N PHE A 162 -9.29 27.39 -9.38
CA PHE A 162 -9.48 28.33 -8.28
C PHE A 162 -10.80 29.08 -8.46
N GLY A 163 -11.66 29.06 -7.44
CA GLY A 163 -13.02 29.60 -7.44
C GLY A 163 -13.23 30.86 -6.60
N ASP A 164 -12.26 31.26 -5.77
CA ASP A 164 -12.46 32.36 -4.81
C ASP A 164 -12.66 33.71 -5.51
N VAL A 165 -12.12 33.90 -6.71
CA VAL A 165 -12.28 35.13 -7.50
C VAL A 165 -13.74 35.34 -7.92
N ASP A 166 -14.44 34.29 -8.36
CA ASP A 166 -15.87 34.34 -8.63
C ASP A 166 -16.69 34.59 -7.34
N LEU A 167 -16.36 33.90 -6.25
CA LEU A 167 -17.01 34.11 -4.95
C LEU A 167 -16.87 35.57 -4.47
N ALA A 168 -15.68 36.17 -4.66
CA ALA A 168 -15.44 37.58 -4.36
C ALA A 168 -16.24 38.50 -5.30
N GLY A 169 -16.34 38.15 -6.58
CA GLY A 169 -17.18 38.83 -7.56
C GLY A 169 -18.66 38.83 -7.16
N HIS A 170 -19.18 37.69 -6.70
CA HIS A 170 -20.55 37.59 -6.17
C HIS A 170 -20.73 38.37 -4.85
N GLY A 171 -19.75 38.32 -3.95
CA GLY A 171 -19.84 38.96 -2.64
C GLY A 171 -19.73 40.49 -2.67
N TYR A 172 -18.87 41.02 -3.55
CA TYR A 172 -18.48 42.43 -3.56
C TYR A 172 -18.65 43.11 -4.91
N GLY A 173 -18.36 42.40 -5.99
CA GLY A 173 -18.58 42.82 -7.36
C GLY A 173 -17.39 42.54 -8.28
N PHE A 174 -17.65 42.22 -9.55
CA PHE A 174 -16.63 41.84 -10.55
C PHE A 174 -15.87 43.02 -11.20
N ASP A 175 -16.02 44.25 -10.72
CA ASP A 175 -15.42 45.42 -11.39
C ASP A 175 -13.99 45.69 -10.88
N PRO A 176 -13.02 46.11 -11.74
CA PRO A 176 -11.67 46.42 -11.30
C PRO A 176 -11.57 47.53 -10.23
N SER A 177 -12.63 48.33 -10.06
CA SER A 177 -12.72 49.31 -8.97
C SER A 177 -13.07 48.71 -7.60
N VAL A 178 -13.39 47.41 -7.50
CA VAL A 178 -13.74 46.70 -6.26
C VAL A 178 -12.48 46.14 -5.60
N PRO A 179 -12.03 46.68 -4.45
CA PRO A 179 -10.76 46.29 -3.86
C PRO A 179 -10.70 44.82 -3.40
N GLN A 180 -11.82 44.26 -2.95
CA GLN A 180 -11.88 42.86 -2.49
C GLN A 180 -11.68 41.88 -3.64
N TYR A 181 -12.30 42.15 -4.79
CA TYR A 181 -12.15 41.34 -5.99
C TYR A 181 -10.71 41.39 -6.53
N ILE A 182 -10.11 42.58 -6.57
CA ILE A 182 -8.69 42.74 -6.91
C ILE A 182 -7.78 42.01 -5.92
N ALA A 183 -8.01 42.14 -4.61
CA ALA A 183 -7.20 41.47 -3.60
C ALA A 183 -7.27 39.93 -3.72
N THR A 184 -8.42 39.36 -4.07
CA THR A 184 -8.54 37.91 -4.30
C THR A 184 -7.79 37.46 -5.55
N ILE A 185 -7.76 38.26 -6.62
CA ILE A 185 -6.91 38.00 -7.79
C ILE A 185 -5.42 38.01 -7.39
N GLU A 186 -5.00 38.98 -6.57
CA GLU A 186 -3.62 39.06 -6.07
C GLU A 186 -3.25 37.85 -5.19
N VAL A 187 -4.17 37.37 -4.34
CA VAL A 187 -3.97 36.13 -3.56
C VAL A 187 -3.82 34.92 -4.48
N THR A 188 -4.71 34.78 -5.48
CA THR A 188 -4.65 33.69 -6.45
C THR A 188 -3.33 33.71 -7.23
N ASP A 189 -2.81 34.88 -7.58
CA ASP A 189 -1.49 35.02 -8.20
C ASP A 189 -0.35 34.46 -7.33
N THR A 190 -0.45 34.59 -5.99
CA THR A 190 0.54 33.96 -5.08
C THR A 190 0.48 32.44 -5.10
N TYR A 191 -0.70 31.85 -5.34
CA TYR A 191 -0.86 30.40 -5.48
C TYR A 191 -0.24 29.92 -6.79
N ILE A 192 -0.45 30.68 -7.87
CA ILE A 192 0.20 30.43 -9.16
C ILE A 192 1.73 30.47 -9.00
N GLY A 193 2.28 31.48 -8.30
CA GLY A 193 3.71 31.54 -8.02
C GLY A 193 4.26 30.29 -7.31
N GLN A 194 3.51 29.75 -6.34
CA GLN A 194 3.89 28.53 -5.64
C GLN A 194 3.86 27.29 -6.54
N LEU A 195 2.83 27.15 -7.41
CA LEU A 195 2.78 26.07 -8.40
C LEU A 195 3.98 26.13 -9.35
N LEU A 196 4.34 27.32 -9.84
CA LEU A 196 5.49 27.49 -10.72
C LEU A 196 6.82 27.14 -10.04
N MET A 197 6.98 27.50 -8.77
CA MET A 197 8.15 27.10 -7.98
C MET A 197 8.21 25.58 -7.79
N ALA A 198 7.08 24.92 -7.52
CA ALA A 198 7.01 23.46 -7.40
C ALA A 198 7.37 22.77 -8.70
N LEU A 199 6.91 23.27 -9.86
CA LEU A 199 7.34 22.75 -11.16
C LEU A 199 8.86 22.84 -11.32
N GLN A 200 9.44 24.01 -11.03
CA GLN A 200 10.87 24.26 -11.18
C GLN A 200 11.75 23.47 -10.20
N SER A 201 11.21 23.04 -9.06
CA SER A 201 11.94 22.26 -8.05
C SER A 201 11.93 20.76 -8.32
N ARG A 202 11.16 20.28 -9.30
CA ARG A 202 11.10 18.85 -9.66
C ARG A 202 12.50 18.32 -10.06
N PRO A 203 12.93 17.15 -9.55
CA PRO A 203 14.22 16.55 -9.92
C PRO A 203 14.38 16.33 -11.43
N THR A 204 13.26 16.08 -12.12
CA THR A 204 13.17 15.84 -13.56
C THR A 204 12.97 17.11 -14.40
N TYR A 205 12.82 18.30 -13.80
CA TYR A 205 12.44 19.54 -14.51
C TYR A 205 13.35 19.85 -15.71
N ALA A 206 14.66 19.61 -15.60
CA ALA A 206 15.63 19.84 -16.69
C ALA A 206 15.42 18.93 -17.93
N GLN A 207 14.64 17.87 -17.78
CA GLN A 207 14.29 16.89 -18.82
C GLN A 207 12.84 17.08 -19.30
N GLU A 208 12.12 18.04 -18.73
CA GLU A 208 10.72 18.33 -19.00
C GLU A 208 10.58 19.63 -19.82
N GLU A 209 9.54 19.67 -20.66
CA GLU A 209 9.10 20.88 -21.36
C GLU A 209 7.65 21.15 -20.95
N TRP A 210 7.42 22.16 -20.11
CA TRP A 210 6.10 22.51 -19.61
C TRP A 210 5.39 23.52 -20.50
N LEU A 211 4.11 23.28 -20.76
CA LEU A 211 3.16 24.26 -21.26
C LEU A 211 2.15 24.60 -20.17
N ILE A 212 2.03 25.88 -19.84
CA ILE A 212 1.10 26.40 -18.85
C ILE A 212 0.01 27.15 -19.59
N LEU A 213 -1.24 26.72 -19.43
CA LEU A 213 -2.41 27.42 -19.95
C LEU A 213 -3.20 28.01 -18.79
N MET A 214 -3.68 29.25 -18.94
CA MET A 214 -4.56 29.87 -17.95
C MET A 214 -5.71 30.59 -18.63
N SER A 215 -6.93 30.39 -18.12
CA SER A 215 -8.09 31.15 -18.56
C SER A 215 -9.17 31.21 -17.47
N SER A 216 -10.27 31.85 -17.82
CA SER A 216 -11.49 31.93 -17.02
C SER A 216 -12.68 31.47 -17.87
N ASP A 217 -13.66 30.85 -17.24
CA ASP A 217 -14.89 30.40 -17.86
C ASP A 217 -15.85 31.56 -18.16
N HIS A 218 -15.82 32.63 -17.35
CA HIS A 218 -16.54 33.87 -17.60
C HIS A 218 -15.97 35.08 -16.84
N GLY A 219 -16.42 36.28 -17.21
CA GLY A 219 -16.37 37.47 -16.36
C GLY A 219 -17.69 37.72 -15.63
N GLY A 220 -17.89 38.94 -15.11
CA GLY A 220 -19.13 39.33 -14.45
C GLY A 220 -19.33 40.84 -14.37
N SER A 221 -20.48 41.27 -13.86
CA SER A 221 -20.75 42.67 -13.55
C SER A 221 -21.68 42.80 -12.35
N PHE A 222 -21.48 43.85 -11.55
CA PHE A 222 -22.11 43.94 -10.24
C PHE A 222 -21.87 42.64 -9.47
N ALA A 223 -22.90 42.03 -8.86
CA ALA A 223 -22.79 40.80 -8.07
C ALA A 223 -23.20 39.52 -8.84
N GLY A 224 -23.12 39.50 -10.19
CA GLY A 224 -23.50 38.31 -10.94
C GLY A 224 -22.96 38.23 -12.36
N HIS A 225 -23.17 37.06 -12.96
CA HIS A 225 -22.76 36.71 -14.32
C HIS A 225 -23.95 36.09 -15.10
N GLY A 226 -23.74 35.55 -16.32
CA GLY A 226 -24.79 34.91 -17.13
C GLY A 226 -25.42 35.76 -18.25
N GLN A 227 -24.94 36.98 -18.48
CA GLN A 227 -25.36 37.85 -19.57
C GLN A 227 -24.39 37.77 -20.76
N GLN A 228 -24.91 38.00 -21.97
CA GLN A 228 -24.13 38.05 -23.21
C GLN A 228 -23.65 39.49 -23.48
N ILE A 229 -22.82 40.00 -22.58
CA ILE A 229 -22.23 41.34 -22.64
C ILE A 229 -20.70 41.27 -22.43
N PRO A 230 -19.93 42.27 -22.90
CA PRO A 230 -18.47 42.20 -22.89
C PRO A 230 -17.84 41.90 -21.51
N SER A 231 -18.37 42.48 -20.43
CA SER A 231 -17.84 42.25 -19.07
C SER A 231 -18.00 40.82 -18.56
N HIS A 232 -18.84 40.01 -19.22
CA HIS A 232 -19.04 38.60 -18.89
C HIS A 232 -18.39 37.67 -19.91
N MET A 233 -18.36 38.07 -21.19
CA MET A 233 -17.89 37.22 -22.28
C MET A 233 -16.39 37.33 -22.54
N THR A 234 -15.77 38.46 -22.18
CA THR A 234 -14.34 38.67 -22.39
C THR A 234 -13.54 38.15 -21.19
N VAL A 235 -12.69 37.16 -21.42
CA VAL A 235 -11.88 36.46 -20.41
C VAL A 235 -10.39 36.53 -20.75
N PRO A 236 -9.47 36.38 -19.77
CA PRO A 236 -8.05 36.22 -20.06
C PRO A 236 -7.78 34.86 -20.71
N PHE A 237 -6.82 34.80 -21.63
CA PHE A 237 -6.32 33.53 -22.15
C PHE A 237 -4.80 33.60 -22.33
N LEU A 238 -4.10 32.70 -21.66
CA LEU A 238 -2.65 32.65 -21.59
C LEU A 238 -2.14 31.28 -22.02
N VAL A 239 -1.08 31.28 -22.84
CA VAL A 239 -0.32 30.09 -23.21
C VAL A 239 1.16 30.40 -22.98
N SER A 240 1.78 29.82 -21.96
CA SER A 240 3.14 30.14 -21.53
C SER A 240 4.05 28.92 -21.48
N GLY A 241 5.32 29.09 -21.87
CA GLY A 241 6.30 28.00 -21.96
C GLY A 241 7.30 28.19 -23.10
N ALA A 242 8.32 27.34 -23.16
CA ALA A 242 9.39 27.46 -24.17
C ALA A 242 8.90 27.29 -25.62
N ALA A 243 7.79 26.56 -25.82
CA ALA A 243 7.20 26.30 -27.13
C ALA A 243 6.23 27.40 -27.63
N THR A 244 6.15 28.54 -26.94
CA THR A 244 5.14 29.60 -27.18
C THR A 244 5.70 30.82 -27.90
N GLN A 245 4.82 31.68 -28.43
CA GLN A 245 5.18 32.99 -28.98
C GLN A 245 5.37 33.99 -27.85
N GLN A 246 6.53 33.90 -27.18
CA GLN A 246 6.84 34.68 -25.97
C GLN A 246 6.73 36.19 -26.21
N GLY A 247 6.04 36.89 -25.31
CA GLY A 247 5.85 38.34 -25.32
C GLY A 247 4.93 38.84 -26.43
N THR A 248 4.05 37.99 -26.97
CA THR A 248 3.15 38.36 -28.07
C THR A 248 1.67 38.27 -27.68
N ALA A 249 0.84 39.09 -28.35
CA ALA A 249 -0.60 38.96 -28.27
C ALA A 249 -1.11 37.82 -29.15
N ILE A 250 -2.00 36.97 -28.65
CA ILE A 250 -2.67 35.95 -29.46
C ILE A 250 -3.65 36.67 -30.41
N THR A 251 -3.38 36.57 -31.72
CA THR A 251 -4.19 37.22 -32.77
C THR A 251 -4.52 36.22 -33.89
N PRO A 252 -5.80 36.07 -34.30
CA PRO A 252 -6.99 36.72 -33.74
C PRO A 252 -7.25 36.35 -32.27
N ALA A 253 -8.15 37.07 -31.59
CA ALA A 253 -8.49 36.77 -30.21
C ALA A 253 -8.97 35.32 -30.10
N PRO A 254 -8.43 34.54 -29.13
CA PRO A 254 -8.77 33.13 -28.99
C PRO A 254 -10.15 32.95 -28.36
N GLU A 255 -10.67 31.74 -28.46
CA GLU A 255 -11.90 31.30 -27.82
C GLU A 255 -11.56 30.25 -26.75
N VAL A 256 -12.33 30.15 -25.67
CA VAL A 256 -12.03 29.18 -24.59
C VAL A 256 -11.96 27.72 -25.08
N VAL A 257 -12.68 27.40 -26.16
CA VAL A 257 -12.65 26.09 -26.84
C VAL A 257 -11.32 25.79 -27.56
N ASP A 258 -10.42 26.78 -27.71
CA ASP A 258 -9.08 26.62 -28.31
C ASP A 258 -8.10 25.87 -27.39
N LEU A 259 -8.45 25.70 -26.11
CA LEU A 259 -7.58 25.07 -25.11
C LEU A 259 -7.24 23.60 -25.45
N PRO A 260 -8.20 22.68 -25.69
CA PRO A 260 -7.89 21.29 -26.03
C PRO A 260 -7.06 21.09 -27.31
N PRO A 261 -7.39 21.71 -28.47
CA PRO A 261 -6.56 21.56 -29.67
C PRO A 261 -5.14 22.12 -29.49
N THR A 262 -4.98 23.20 -28.73
CA THR A 262 -3.66 23.75 -28.41
C THR A 262 -2.81 22.77 -27.58
N ILE A 263 -3.41 22.14 -26.57
CA ILE A 263 -2.75 21.11 -25.76
C ILE A 263 -2.36 19.91 -26.63
N PHE A 264 -3.25 19.42 -27.49
CA PHE A 264 -2.96 18.28 -28.37
C PHE A 264 -1.82 18.58 -29.34
N ALA A 265 -1.81 19.78 -29.93
CA ALA A 265 -0.73 20.21 -30.80
C ALA A 265 0.60 20.33 -30.05
N PHE A 266 0.59 20.83 -28.82
CA PHE A 266 1.78 20.88 -27.98
C PHE A 266 2.26 19.48 -27.61
N LEU A 267 1.41 18.59 -27.12
CA LEU A 267 1.81 17.24 -26.77
C LEU A 267 2.26 16.43 -27.99
N GLY A 268 1.72 16.72 -29.19
CA GLY A 268 1.95 15.94 -30.40
C GLY A 268 1.03 14.72 -30.49
N LEU A 269 -0.14 14.79 -29.86
CA LEU A 269 -1.17 13.75 -29.89
C LEU A 269 -1.99 13.82 -31.18
N PRO A 270 -2.41 12.68 -31.75
CA PRO A 270 -3.31 12.67 -32.90
C PRO A 270 -4.69 13.25 -32.52
N VAL A 271 -5.26 14.04 -33.43
CA VAL A 271 -6.63 14.56 -33.34
C VAL A 271 -7.49 13.82 -34.35
N ASP A 272 -8.57 13.18 -33.90
CA ASP A 272 -9.57 12.60 -34.81
C ASP A 272 -10.53 13.69 -35.27
N PRO A 273 -10.64 13.98 -36.59
CA PRO A 273 -11.61 14.94 -37.12
C PRO A 273 -13.06 14.65 -36.72
N ALA A 274 -13.40 13.39 -36.40
CA ALA A 274 -14.74 12.99 -35.96
C ALA A 274 -15.12 13.56 -34.58
N TRP A 275 -14.15 14.00 -33.76
CA TRP A 275 -14.44 14.68 -32.50
C TRP A 275 -15.15 16.01 -32.71
N GLY A 276 -14.94 16.64 -33.88
CA GLY A 276 -15.62 17.87 -34.25
C GLY A 276 -15.37 19.01 -33.28
N TRP A 277 -14.14 19.17 -32.77
CA TRP A 277 -13.76 20.34 -31.97
C TRP A 277 -14.03 21.64 -32.73
N ASP A 278 -14.52 22.64 -31.99
CA ASP A 278 -14.76 23.98 -32.54
C ASP A 278 -13.48 24.84 -32.50
N GLY A 279 -12.63 24.61 -31.49
CA GLY A 279 -11.41 25.37 -31.29
C GLY A 279 -10.29 25.08 -32.29
N GLN A 280 -9.28 25.93 -32.24
CA GLN A 280 -8.08 25.93 -33.07
C GLN A 280 -6.82 26.00 -32.19
N VAL A 281 -5.66 25.71 -32.78
CA VAL A 281 -4.37 25.83 -32.09
C VAL A 281 -3.96 27.30 -32.00
N VAL A 282 -3.64 27.78 -30.80
CA VAL A 282 -3.24 29.18 -30.55
C VAL A 282 -1.96 29.29 -29.71
N GLY A 283 -1.25 30.42 -29.81
CA GLY A 283 -0.14 30.77 -28.90
C GLY A 283 1.19 30.02 -29.06
N LEU A 284 1.28 28.98 -29.89
CA LEU A 284 2.51 28.19 -30.09
C LEU A 284 3.44 28.77 -31.19
N THR A 285 4.77 28.65 -31.02
CA THR A 285 5.79 28.98 -32.05
C THR A 285 6.26 27.79 -32.86
N ALA A 286 6.19 26.59 -32.28
CA ALA A 286 6.95 25.45 -32.77
C ALA A 286 6.33 24.80 -34.03
N PRO A 287 7.16 24.25 -34.96
CA PRO A 287 6.68 23.26 -35.92
C PRO A 287 6.11 22.03 -35.17
N PRO A 288 5.32 21.15 -35.83
CA PRO A 288 4.80 19.94 -35.19
C PRO A 288 5.94 19.19 -34.50
N TYR A 289 5.70 18.75 -33.26
CA TYR A 289 6.64 17.95 -32.48
C TYR A 289 7.26 16.86 -33.36
N ALA A 290 8.57 16.90 -33.57
CA ALA A 290 9.26 15.89 -34.37
C ALA A 290 9.51 14.58 -33.59
N GLY A 291 9.26 14.59 -32.28
CA GLY A 291 9.12 13.38 -31.47
C GLY A 291 7.69 12.87 -31.57
N SER A 292 7.48 11.56 -31.41
CA SER A 292 6.18 11.10 -30.89
C SER A 292 6.09 11.60 -29.45
N PHE A 293 4.96 12.16 -28.99
CA PHE A 293 4.65 12.09 -27.56
C PHE A 293 4.86 10.63 -27.21
N PRO A 294 5.92 10.26 -26.46
CA PRO A 294 6.03 8.88 -26.13
C PRO A 294 4.94 8.73 -25.07
N CYS A 295 3.79 8.21 -25.49
CA CYS A 295 3.09 7.25 -24.66
C CYS A 295 4.13 6.18 -24.41
N VAL A 296 5.01 6.43 -23.44
CA VAL A 296 5.96 5.47 -22.97
C VAL A 296 5.04 4.44 -22.39
N SER A 297 4.82 3.39 -23.16
CA SER A 297 4.07 2.30 -22.63
C SER A 297 4.92 1.69 -21.55
N CYS A 298 4.66 2.07 -20.30
CA CYS A 298 5.23 1.42 -19.15
C CYS A 298 4.28 0.30 -18.73
N THR A 299 4.90 -0.82 -18.39
CA THR A 299 4.19 -1.90 -17.73
C THR A 299 3.64 -1.40 -16.39
N ARG A 300 2.47 -1.89 -15.98
CA ARG A 300 1.76 -1.42 -14.78
C ARG A 300 1.01 -2.56 -14.09
N ASP A 301 0.35 -2.24 -12.98
CA ASP A 301 -0.56 -3.12 -12.25
C ASP A 301 0.10 -4.42 -11.75
N LEU A 302 1.31 -4.33 -11.16
CA LEU A 302 1.96 -5.48 -10.56
C LEU A 302 1.17 -5.95 -9.32
N GLY A 303 0.61 -7.14 -9.40
CA GLY A 303 -0.06 -7.83 -8.30
C GLY A 303 0.71 -9.07 -7.87
N ALA A 304 0.59 -9.43 -6.60
CA ALA A 304 1.14 -10.65 -6.01
C ALA A 304 0.04 -11.49 -5.38
N ARG A 305 -0.03 -12.76 -5.77
CA ARG A 305 -1.05 -13.71 -5.29
C ARG A 305 -0.37 -14.88 -4.58
N PRO A 306 -0.30 -14.86 -3.24
CA PRO A 306 0.28 -15.96 -2.46
C PRO A 306 -0.55 -17.23 -2.61
N ARG A 307 0.09 -18.29 -3.09
CA ARG A 307 -0.43 -19.65 -3.11
C ARG A 307 0.19 -20.40 -1.93
N HIS A 308 -0.32 -20.10 -0.72
CA HIS A 308 0.24 -20.56 0.55
C HIS A 308 0.51 -22.07 0.58
N ALA A 309 -0.48 -22.89 0.20
CA ALA A 309 -0.35 -24.36 0.19
C ALA A 309 0.72 -24.90 -0.79
N LEU A 310 1.17 -24.08 -1.74
CA LEU A 310 2.19 -24.45 -2.73
C LEU A 310 3.56 -23.84 -2.41
N GLY A 311 3.67 -23.01 -1.37
CA GLY A 311 4.88 -22.24 -1.10
C GLY A 311 5.27 -21.36 -2.28
N ARG A 312 4.28 -20.76 -2.96
CA ARG A 312 4.48 -20.07 -4.24
C ARG A 312 3.79 -18.72 -4.24
N VAL A 313 4.34 -17.72 -4.94
CA VAL A 313 3.68 -16.46 -5.25
C VAL A 313 3.47 -16.37 -6.76
N ASP A 314 2.23 -16.20 -7.19
CA ASP A 314 1.90 -15.92 -8.58
C ASP A 314 1.89 -14.39 -8.77
N LEU A 315 2.89 -13.86 -9.46
CA LEU A 315 2.98 -12.44 -9.84
C LEU A 315 2.32 -12.22 -11.20
N ILE A 316 1.54 -11.14 -11.33
CA ILE A 316 0.79 -10.81 -12.55
C ILE A 316 0.90 -9.30 -12.78
N TRP A 317 1.00 -8.87 -14.03
CA TRP A 317 1.02 -7.45 -14.40
C TRP A 317 0.47 -7.20 -15.80
N THR A 318 0.06 -5.95 -16.05
CA THR A 318 -0.36 -5.49 -17.37
C THR A 318 0.89 -5.18 -18.21
N SER A 319 1.32 -6.16 -19.01
CA SER A 319 2.49 -6.01 -19.91
C SER A 319 2.21 -5.00 -21.02
N GLN A 320 2.87 -3.85 -20.93
CA GLN A 320 2.87 -2.81 -21.94
C GLN A 320 4.25 -2.17 -21.94
N PRO A 321 5.32 -2.82 -22.42
CA PRO A 321 6.68 -2.28 -22.35
C PRO A 321 6.98 -1.28 -23.48
N PRO A 322 7.94 -0.35 -23.30
CA PRO A 322 8.32 0.57 -24.37
C PRO A 322 8.95 -0.15 -25.56
N SER A 323 8.98 0.52 -26.72
CA SER A 323 9.52 -0.06 -27.95
C SER A 323 11.02 -0.38 -27.90
N ASP A 324 11.77 0.27 -27.00
CA ASP A 324 13.19 0.03 -26.74
C ASP A 324 13.44 -0.86 -25.52
N ALA A 325 12.40 -1.42 -24.91
CA ALA A 325 12.53 -2.40 -23.84
C ALA A 325 13.14 -3.70 -24.37
N THR A 326 14.08 -4.25 -23.62
CA THR A 326 14.72 -5.54 -23.89
C THR A 326 14.21 -6.64 -22.97
N GLY A 327 13.55 -6.29 -21.86
CA GLY A 327 12.91 -7.23 -20.94
C GLY A 327 12.51 -6.60 -19.62
N TYR A 328 12.37 -7.44 -18.60
CA TYR A 328 12.17 -7.05 -17.21
C TYR A 328 13.21 -7.70 -16.30
N GLU A 329 13.60 -6.99 -15.24
CA GLU A 329 14.26 -7.57 -14.07
C GLU A 329 13.24 -7.65 -12.94
N LEU A 330 13.08 -8.84 -12.37
CA LEU A 330 12.24 -9.07 -11.20
C LEU A 330 13.13 -9.33 -10.00
N ARG A 331 13.00 -8.50 -8.97
CA ARG A 331 13.72 -8.62 -7.70
C ARG A 331 12.75 -9.01 -6.59
N ARG A 332 13.21 -9.85 -5.67
CA ARG A 332 12.56 -10.15 -4.39
C ARG A 332 13.50 -9.72 -3.27
N ASP A 333 13.04 -8.84 -2.40
CA ASP A 333 13.81 -8.27 -1.28
C ASP A 333 15.16 -7.68 -1.76
N GLY A 334 15.12 -6.99 -2.91
CA GLY A 334 16.30 -6.41 -3.58
C GLY A 334 17.17 -7.40 -4.37
N VAL A 335 16.96 -8.70 -4.19
CA VAL A 335 17.72 -9.77 -4.87
C VAL A 335 17.06 -10.09 -6.22
N LEU A 336 17.83 -10.06 -7.31
CA LEU A 336 17.34 -10.45 -8.64
C LEU A 336 16.96 -11.94 -8.66
N VAL A 337 15.68 -12.25 -8.88
CA VAL A 337 15.15 -13.62 -8.93
C VAL A 337 14.81 -14.07 -10.36
N ALA A 338 14.53 -13.14 -11.28
CA ALA A 338 14.29 -13.48 -12.68
C ALA A 338 14.65 -12.34 -13.64
N THR A 339 15.02 -12.71 -14.87
CA THR A 339 15.06 -11.82 -16.03
C THR A 339 14.06 -12.34 -17.05
N LEU A 340 13.14 -11.49 -17.47
CA LEU A 340 11.96 -11.88 -18.26
C LEU A 340 11.94 -11.18 -19.60
N ALA A 341 11.34 -11.82 -20.61
CA ALA A 341 11.11 -11.19 -21.90
C ALA A 341 10.03 -10.11 -21.80
N THR A 342 10.04 -9.14 -22.73
CA THR A 342 9.02 -8.08 -22.81
C THR A 342 7.59 -8.57 -23.00
N THR A 343 7.39 -9.83 -23.44
CA THR A 343 6.06 -10.44 -23.59
C THR A 343 5.52 -11.07 -22.30
N ALA A 344 6.33 -11.14 -21.25
CA ALA A 344 5.89 -11.68 -19.97
C ALA A 344 4.87 -10.73 -19.32
N SER A 345 3.79 -11.31 -18.80
CA SER A 345 2.72 -10.65 -18.02
C SER A 345 2.47 -11.34 -16.68
N SER A 346 3.25 -12.39 -16.38
CA SER A 346 3.15 -13.14 -15.14
C SER A 346 4.45 -13.90 -14.88
N TRP A 347 4.73 -14.18 -13.60
CA TRP A 347 5.80 -15.07 -13.18
C TRP A 347 5.42 -15.80 -11.90
N GLN A 348 6.00 -16.98 -11.67
CA GLN A 348 5.73 -17.78 -10.49
C GLN A 348 7.00 -17.92 -9.66
N ASP A 349 6.95 -17.43 -8.43
CA ASP A 349 8.03 -17.59 -7.46
C ASP A 349 7.78 -18.79 -6.58
N THR A 350 8.66 -19.79 -6.58
CA THR A 350 8.55 -20.92 -5.64
C THR A 350 9.58 -20.76 -4.54
N ILE A 351 9.12 -20.64 -3.30
CA ILE A 351 9.93 -20.49 -2.11
C ILE A 351 10.24 -21.87 -1.56
N SER A 352 11.49 -22.31 -1.70
CA SER A 352 11.93 -23.67 -1.36
C SER A 352 12.15 -23.91 0.13
N ALA A 353 12.32 -22.86 0.93
CA ALA A 353 12.53 -22.93 2.37
C ALA A 353 11.52 -22.04 3.08
N LEU A 354 10.50 -22.67 3.66
CA LEU A 354 9.48 -22.02 4.48
C LEU A 354 9.86 -22.15 5.95
N SER A 355 9.68 -21.09 6.73
CA SER A 355 10.26 -20.93 8.07
C SER A 355 9.27 -21.07 9.23
N GLY A 356 8.07 -21.63 9.01
CA GLY A 356 7.04 -21.72 10.06
C GLY A 356 6.52 -20.37 10.57
N ILE A 357 6.85 -19.28 9.86
CA ILE A 357 6.37 -17.91 10.07
C ILE A 357 5.71 -17.39 8.79
N HIS A 358 4.95 -16.30 8.85
CA HIS A 358 4.53 -15.58 7.67
C HIS A 358 5.73 -14.81 7.08
N LEU A 359 6.08 -15.09 5.83
CA LEU A 359 7.15 -14.42 5.10
C LEU A 359 6.60 -13.15 4.44
N ASP A 360 7.11 -11.97 4.79
CA ASP A 360 6.84 -10.73 4.03
C ASP A 360 7.79 -10.62 2.85
N LEU A 361 7.22 -10.71 1.64
CA LEU A 361 7.99 -10.71 0.40
C LEU A 361 7.75 -9.40 -0.35
N HIS A 362 8.82 -8.66 -0.62
CA HIS A 362 8.78 -7.45 -1.44
C HIS A 362 9.26 -7.74 -2.85
N TYR A 363 8.41 -7.53 -3.84
CA TYR A 363 8.73 -7.69 -5.25
C TYR A 363 8.85 -6.34 -5.96
N GLU A 364 9.90 -6.20 -6.76
CA GLU A 364 10.13 -5.06 -7.65
C GLU A 364 10.27 -5.57 -9.09
N LEU A 365 9.43 -5.09 -10.00
CA LEU A 365 9.52 -5.35 -11.44
C LEU A 365 10.03 -4.09 -12.17
N THR A 366 11.27 -4.15 -12.63
CA THR A 366 11.93 -3.06 -13.35
C THR A 366 11.96 -3.35 -14.85
N THR A 367 11.50 -2.40 -15.67
CA THR A 367 11.62 -2.50 -17.14
C THR A 367 13.04 -2.17 -17.57
N VAL A 368 13.70 -3.08 -18.27
CA VAL A 368 15.08 -2.90 -18.75
C VAL A 368 15.12 -2.68 -20.25
N GLY A 369 16.03 -1.82 -20.73
CA GLY A 369 16.16 -1.51 -22.15
C GLY A 369 16.92 -0.22 -22.43
N GLY A 370 16.55 0.44 -23.53
CA GLY A 370 17.07 1.76 -23.90
C GLY A 370 16.56 2.88 -22.98
N PRO A 371 16.88 4.14 -23.30
CA PRO A 371 16.56 5.28 -22.45
C PRO A 371 15.07 5.47 -22.14
N ILE A 372 14.17 5.03 -23.03
CA ILE A 372 12.72 5.14 -22.80
C ILE A 372 12.29 4.08 -21.79
N ALA A 373 12.70 2.82 -21.94
CA ALA A 373 12.53 1.77 -20.93
C ALA A 373 13.11 2.16 -19.55
N SER A 374 14.29 2.78 -19.51
CA SER A 374 14.91 3.26 -18.26
C SER A 374 14.17 4.43 -17.59
N SER A 375 13.25 5.10 -18.29
CA SER A 375 12.39 6.13 -17.71
C SER A 375 11.11 5.59 -17.09
N CYS A 376 10.77 4.30 -17.27
CA CYS A 376 9.65 3.69 -16.58
C CYS A 376 9.97 3.49 -15.11
N PRO A 377 9.10 3.94 -14.17
CA PRO A 377 9.30 3.65 -12.76
C PRO A 377 9.22 2.13 -12.52
N PRO A 378 9.98 1.60 -11.53
CA PRO A 378 9.79 0.23 -11.07
C PRO A 378 8.37 0.07 -10.51
N LEU A 379 7.79 -1.13 -10.71
CA LEU A 379 6.55 -1.50 -10.04
C LEU A 379 6.88 -2.30 -8.79
N GLU A 380 6.24 -1.98 -7.67
CA GLU A 380 6.46 -2.64 -6.40
C GLU A 380 5.17 -3.29 -5.88
N VAL A 381 5.29 -4.46 -5.27
CA VAL A 381 4.18 -5.12 -4.57
C VAL A 381 4.71 -5.93 -3.39
N ARG A 382 3.95 -5.96 -2.30
CA ARG A 382 4.23 -6.79 -1.13
C ARG A 382 3.13 -7.81 -0.89
N CYS A 383 3.51 -8.99 -0.43
CA CYS A 383 2.56 -10.02 -0.04
C CYS A 383 3.13 -10.88 1.09
N LEU A 384 2.22 -11.50 1.85
CA LEU A 384 2.58 -12.44 2.91
C LEU A 384 2.35 -13.87 2.43
N LEU A 385 3.36 -14.71 2.57
CA LEU A 385 3.26 -16.14 2.29
C LEU A 385 3.33 -16.91 3.61
N SER A 386 2.45 -17.90 3.79
CA SER A 386 2.52 -18.74 4.99
C SER A 386 3.67 -19.72 4.90
N GLY A 387 4.51 -19.73 5.93
CA GLY A 387 5.55 -20.72 6.10
C GLY A 387 5.12 -21.97 6.86
N GLY A 388 3.85 -22.05 7.29
CA GLY A 388 3.29 -23.19 8.02
C GLY A 388 2.45 -24.13 7.16
N ALA A 389 1.77 -25.07 7.81
CA ALA A 389 0.77 -25.92 7.20
C ALA A 389 -0.53 -25.15 6.97
N VAL A 390 -1.03 -25.17 5.74
CA VAL A 390 -2.23 -24.42 5.34
C VAL A 390 -3.43 -25.38 5.20
N ALA A 391 -4.54 -25.04 5.87
CA ALA A 391 -5.80 -25.78 5.80
C ALA A 391 -6.77 -25.18 4.77
N LEU A 392 -6.77 -23.85 4.63
CA LEU A 392 -7.61 -23.10 3.69
C LEU A 392 -6.86 -21.83 3.28
N ALA A 393 -6.94 -21.43 2.02
CA ALA A 393 -6.49 -20.12 1.56
C ALA A 393 -7.31 -19.67 0.36
N ASP A 394 -7.78 -18.42 0.35
CA ASP A 394 -8.53 -17.82 -0.74
C ASP A 394 -8.37 -16.30 -0.77
N ASP A 395 -8.01 -15.77 -1.94
CA ASP A 395 -7.86 -14.34 -2.22
C ASP A 395 -9.03 -13.79 -3.08
N PHE A 396 -10.05 -14.62 -3.37
CA PHE A 396 -11.26 -14.31 -4.15
C PHE A 396 -11.07 -13.79 -5.58
N GLU A 397 -9.84 -13.55 -6.03
CA GLU A 397 -9.52 -13.04 -7.36
C GLU A 397 -9.91 -14.00 -8.50
N ASP A 398 -9.94 -15.30 -8.22
CA ASP A 398 -10.25 -16.34 -9.20
C ASP A 398 -11.75 -16.44 -9.55
N TYR A 399 -12.64 -15.71 -8.86
CA TYR A 399 -14.09 -15.81 -9.04
C TYR A 399 -14.66 -14.70 -9.91
N ALA A 400 -15.12 -15.02 -11.11
CA ALA A 400 -15.74 -14.06 -12.03
C ALA A 400 -17.08 -13.51 -11.52
N ASP A 401 -17.81 -14.31 -10.75
CA ASP A 401 -19.13 -14.05 -10.22
C ASP A 401 -19.42 -14.95 -8.99
N ASP A 402 -20.57 -14.74 -8.36
CA ASP A 402 -20.99 -15.50 -7.17
C ASP A 402 -21.20 -17.00 -7.47
N ALA A 403 -21.52 -17.36 -8.72
CA ALA A 403 -21.70 -18.76 -9.11
C ALA A 403 -20.35 -19.51 -9.17
N ALA A 404 -19.29 -18.84 -9.64
CA ALA A 404 -17.94 -19.35 -9.60
C ALA A 404 -17.45 -19.53 -8.14
N MET A 405 -17.68 -18.52 -7.29
CA MET A 405 -17.37 -18.60 -5.85
C MET A 405 -18.12 -19.77 -5.20
N GLN A 406 -19.42 -19.94 -5.49
CA GLN A 406 -20.22 -21.04 -4.96
C GLN A 406 -19.73 -22.41 -5.45
N SER A 407 -19.28 -22.50 -6.69
CA SER A 407 -18.72 -23.73 -7.27
C SER A 407 -17.40 -24.14 -6.60
N ALA A 408 -16.66 -23.18 -6.03
CA ALA A 408 -15.47 -23.44 -5.23
C ALA A 408 -15.77 -23.86 -3.78
N GLY A 409 -17.04 -23.87 -3.38
CA GLY A 409 -17.52 -24.41 -2.10
C GLY A 409 -17.83 -23.37 -1.03
N TRP A 410 -17.64 -22.08 -1.32
CA TRP A 410 -18.15 -20.98 -0.51
C TRP A 410 -19.67 -20.91 -0.59
N LEU A 411 -20.35 -20.64 0.53
CA LEU A 411 -21.80 -20.57 0.55
C LEU A 411 -22.26 -19.25 1.15
N ALA A 412 -22.90 -18.41 0.34
CA ALA A 412 -23.70 -17.29 0.83
C ALA A 412 -25.06 -17.84 1.29
N GLN A 413 -25.34 -17.72 2.59
CA GLN A 413 -26.48 -18.33 3.25
C GLN A 413 -27.24 -17.30 4.07
N ASP A 414 -28.47 -17.02 3.65
CA ASP A 414 -29.39 -16.20 4.43
C ASP A 414 -30.06 -17.05 5.52
N VAL A 415 -30.15 -16.49 6.73
CA VAL A 415 -30.70 -17.17 7.91
C VAL A 415 -31.89 -16.37 8.46
N ASN A 416 -32.97 -17.09 8.83
CA ASN A 416 -34.23 -16.52 9.34
C ASN A 416 -34.98 -15.60 8.37
N ASN A 417 -34.72 -15.71 7.06
CA ASN A 417 -35.41 -14.98 5.99
C ASN A 417 -35.25 -13.45 6.11
N PRO A 418 -34.02 -12.92 6.00
CA PRO A 418 -33.80 -11.48 5.96
C PRO A 418 -34.63 -10.82 4.85
N VAL A 419 -35.06 -9.59 5.10
CA VAL A 419 -35.93 -8.81 4.22
C VAL A 419 -35.11 -7.94 3.27
N GLU A 420 -33.97 -7.43 3.74
CA GLU A 420 -33.00 -6.71 2.92
C GLU A 420 -32.18 -7.68 2.06
N SER A 421 -31.57 -7.13 1.00
CA SER A 421 -30.76 -7.88 0.05
C SER A 421 -29.28 -7.54 0.20
N SER A 422 -28.74 -7.83 1.40
CA SER A 422 -27.34 -7.60 1.76
C SER A 422 -26.49 -8.88 1.68
N THR A 423 -26.94 -9.89 0.92
CA THR A 423 -26.22 -11.17 0.79
C THR A 423 -24.78 -10.95 0.29
N TRP A 424 -23.84 -11.73 0.81
CA TRP A 424 -22.42 -11.67 0.44
C TRP A 424 -22.20 -11.94 -1.06
N THR A 425 -21.42 -11.09 -1.71
CA THR A 425 -21.16 -11.15 -3.15
C THR A 425 -19.74 -10.71 -3.52
N VAL A 426 -19.17 -11.29 -4.57
CA VAL A 426 -17.88 -10.86 -5.17
C VAL A 426 -18.03 -9.74 -6.19
N THR A 427 -19.25 -9.35 -6.56
CA THR A 427 -19.46 -8.35 -7.62
C THR A 427 -19.26 -6.92 -7.15
N ASN A 428 -19.17 -6.70 -5.83
CA ASN A 428 -18.97 -5.39 -5.20
C ASN A 428 -19.86 -4.28 -5.78
N PRO A 429 -21.20 -4.40 -5.65
CA PRO A 429 -22.15 -3.48 -6.30
C PRO A 429 -21.99 -2.02 -5.86
N GLY A 430 -21.47 -1.79 -4.64
CA GLY A 430 -21.17 -0.47 -4.12
C GLY A 430 -19.84 0.13 -4.54
N ASN A 431 -19.06 -0.58 -5.36
CA ASN A 431 -17.71 -0.18 -5.75
C ASN A 431 -16.86 0.22 -4.52
N ARG A 432 -17.01 -0.53 -3.43
CA ARG A 432 -16.31 -0.29 -2.16
C ARG A 432 -14.82 -0.53 -2.34
N ALA A 433 -14.01 0.24 -1.61
CA ALA A 433 -12.58 0.00 -1.54
C ALA A 433 -12.30 -1.35 -0.84
N GLY A 434 -11.24 -2.03 -1.26
CA GLY A 434 -10.74 -3.23 -0.60
C GLY A 434 -10.36 -2.98 0.87
N PRO A 435 -10.49 -3.99 1.76
CA PRO A 435 -10.00 -3.89 3.13
C PRO A 435 -8.51 -3.52 3.20
N PRO A 436 -8.07 -2.81 4.26
CA PRO A 436 -6.65 -2.61 4.53
C PRO A 436 -5.92 -3.94 4.69
N GLY A 437 -4.78 -4.07 4.02
CA GLY A 437 -3.85 -5.19 4.25
C GLY A 437 -2.91 -4.98 5.45
N LEU A 438 -2.10 -5.99 5.75
CA LEU A 438 -1.12 -6.01 6.85
C LEU A 438 -0.04 -4.93 6.84
N ARG A 439 0.25 -4.36 5.66
CA ARG A 439 1.18 -3.23 5.48
C ARG A 439 0.45 -1.93 5.16
N GLY A 440 -0.88 -1.94 5.23
CA GLY A 440 -1.73 -0.83 4.87
C GLY A 440 -1.98 -0.72 3.36
N GLY A 441 -2.65 0.36 2.94
CA GLY A 441 -3.10 0.58 1.56
C GLY A 441 -4.37 -0.19 1.16
N VAL A 442 -5.09 0.33 0.15
CA VAL A 442 -6.22 -0.36 -0.48
C VAL A 442 -5.67 -1.34 -1.51
N ARG A 443 -6.04 -2.61 -1.44
CA ARG A 443 -5.63 -3.58 -2.46
C ARG A 443 -6.56 -3.50 -3.67
N PRO A 444 -6.02 -3.34 -4.90
CA PRO A 444 -6.80 -3.50 -6.11
C PRO A 444 -7.09 -4.99 -6.30
N GLY A 445 -8.33 -5.33 -6.67
CA GLY A 445 -8.71 -6.73 -6.74
C GLY A 445 -10.19 -6.97 -6.47
N ARG A 446 -10.57 -8.24 -6.47
CA ARG A 446 -11.88 -8.68 -6.01
C ARG A 446 -11.84 -8.94 -4.50
N MET A 447 -13.00 -8.84 -3.89
CA MET A 447 -13.23 -9.16 -2.49
C MET A 447 -14.66 -9.67 -2.35
N VAL A 448 -15.03 -10.22 -1.19
CA VAL A 448 -16.43 -10.53 -0.91
C VAL A 448 -16.99 -9.47 0.02
N VAL A 449 -18.14 -8.89 -0.34
CA VAL A 449 -18.80 -7.82 0.41
C VAL A 449 -20.26 -8.16 0.68
N SER A 450 -20.73 -7.80 1.88
CA SER A 450 -22.13 -7.73 2.27
C SER A 450 -22.48 -6.26 2.47
N ASP A 451 -23.34 -5.70 1.61
CA ASP A 451 -23.59 -4.26 1.49
C ASP A 451 -25.09 -3.95 1.65
N SER A 452 -25.49 -3.37 2.78
CA SER A 452 -26.90 -3.18 3.17
C SER A 452 -27.52 -1.90 2.61
N ASP A 453 -26.73 -0.83 2.43
CA ASP A 453 -27.25 0.47 1.97
C ASP A 453 -27.53 0.52 0.44
N LEU A 454 -26.86 -0.31 -0.36
CA LEU A 454 -27.01 -0.41 -1.82
C LEU A 454 -27.70 -1.70 -2.28
N GLY A 455 -27.88 -2.67 -1.37
CA GLY A 455 -28.53 -3.96 -1.63
C GLY A 455 -30.01 -3.90 -1.98
N GLY A 456 -30.72 -2.80 -1.72
CA GLY A 456 -32.04 -2.52 -2.30
C GLY A 456 -33.17 -3.44 -1.81
N GLY A 457 -33.85 -3.02 -0.74
CA GLY A 457 -35.18 -3.52 -0.38
C GLY A 457 -35.89 -2.53 0.53
N GLY A 458 -37.11 -2.11 0.18
CA GLY A 458 -37.91 -1.21 1.01
C GLY A 458 -38.44 -1.91 2.27
N GLY A 459 -37.57 -2.18 3.24
CA GLY A 459 -37.92 -2.83 4.50
C GLY A 459 -36.67 -3.19 5.29
N GLY A 460 -36.62 -2.78 6.55
CA GLY A 460 -35.52 -3.07 7.47
C GLY A 460 -35.72 -4.40 8.21
N ASN A 461 -34.64 -5.12 8.51
CA ASN A 461 -34.70 -6.29 9.38
C ASN A 461 -34.99 -5.83 10.83
N PRO A 462 -36.03 -6.32 11.52
CA PRO A 462 -36.30 -5.90 12.88
C PRO A 462 -35.15 -6.29 13.84
N PRO A 463 -34.74 -5.42 14.77
CA PRO A 463 -33.80 -5.78 15.83
C PRO A 463 -34.30 -6.96 16.67
N GLY A 464 -33.41 -7.90 17.01
CA GLY A 464 -33.78 -9.11 17.74
C GLY A 464 -34.50 -10.16 16.89
N SER A 465 -34.58 -9.99 15.57
CA SER A 465 -35.18 -10.98 14.64
C SER A 465 -34.31 -12.23 14.46
N GLY A 466 -33.01 -12.14 14.74
CA GLY A 466 -32.04 -13.18 14.42
C GLY A 466 -31.77 -13.37 12.93
N MET A 467 -32.23 -12.47 12.07
CA MET A 467 -31.96 -12.48 10.63
C MET A 467 -30.48 -12.22 10.35
N SER A 468 -29.90 -12.88 9.34
CA SER A 468 -28.51 -12.63 8.94
C SER A 468 -28.19 -13.05 7.53
N HIS A 469 -27.13 -12.43 7.00
CA HIS A 469 -26.43 -12.84 5.80
C HIS A 469 -25.09 -13.45 6.20
N ASP A 470 -24.91 -14.74 5.95
CA ASP A 470 -23.72 -15.47 6.33
C ASP A 470 -22.91 -15.85 5.07
N LEU A 471 -21.58 -15.74 5.14
CA LEU A 471 -20.65 -16.33 4.17
C LEU A 471 -19.91 -17.49 4.84
N TRP A 472 -20.13 -18.70 4.37
CA TRP A 472 -19.50 -19.90 4.91
C TRP A 472 -18.33 -20.31 4.04
N THR A 473 -17.20 -20.63 4.67
CA THR A 473 -16.07 -21.25 3.99
C THR A 473 -16.46 -22.64 3.44
N PRO A 474 -15.70 -23.16 2.46
CA PRO A 474 -15.61 -24.60 2.23
C PRO A 474 -15.27 -25.36 3.53
N VAL A 475 -15.55 -26.67 3.55
CA VAL A 475 -15.08 -27.53 4.65
C VAL A 475 -13.58 -27.76 4.49
N PHE A 476 -12.82 -27.54 5.55
CA PHE A 476 -11.39 -27.80 5.59
C PHE A 476 -11.02 -28.65 6.81
N SER A 477 -9.77 -29.16 6.83
CA SER A 477 -9.26 -30.03 7.89
C SER A 477 -8.08 -29.38 8.60
N CYS A 478 -8.17 -29.26 9.91
CA CYS A 478 -7.10 -28.89 10.83
C CYS A 478 -6.44 -30.12 11.50
N ALA A 479 -6.66 -31.32 10.96
CA ALA A 479 -6.02 -32.54 11.47
C ALA A 479 -4.49 -32.42 11.40
N GLY A 480 -3.81 -32.58 12.54
CA GLY A 480 -2.37 -32.40 12.66
C GLY A 480 -1.91 -30.98 13.00
N MET A 481 -2.82 -30.00 12.99
CA MET A 481 -2.54 -28.63 13.44
C MET A 481 -2.75 -28.52 14.95
N ALA A 482 -1.66 -28.24 15.68
CA ALA A 482 -1.71 -28.05 17.13
C ALA A 482 -2.29 -26.68 17.51
N ALA A 483 -2.07 -25.66 16.66
CA ALA A 483 -2.53 -24.30 16.88
C ALA A 483 -3.04 -23.70 15.55
N PRO A 484 -4.26 -24.03 15.09
CA PRO A 484 -4.83 -23.42 13.90
C PRO A 484 -5.22 -21.96 14.14
N TRP A 485 -4.88 -21.08 13.21
CA TRP A 485 -5.24 -19.67 13.20
C TRP A 485 -6.00 -19.31 11.93
N LEU A 486 -6.90 -18.33 12.04
CA LEU A 486 -7.60 -17.71 10.92
C LEU A 486 -7.06 -16.30 10.73
N HIS A 487 -6.61 -15.99 9.52
CA HIS A 487 -6.14 -14.69 9.08
C HIS A 487 -7.00 -14.20 7.92
N PHE A 488 -7.39 -12.93 7.93
CA PHE A 488 -8.10 -12.30 6.81
C PHE A 488 -8.06 -10.79 6.91
N ASP A 489 -8.11 -10.12 5.75
CA ASP A 489 -8.26 -8.67 5.68
C ASP A 489 -9.77 -8.34 5.82
N CYS A 490 -10.12 -7.34 6.64
CA CYS A 490 -11.51 -7.03 6.96
C CYS A 490 -11.77 -5.52 7.01
N ALA A 491 -12.89 -5.10 6.43
CA ALA A 491 -13.45 -3.77 6.54
C ALA A 491 -14.92 -3.90 6.93
N ALA A 492 -15.27 -3.61 8.18
CA ALA A 492 -16.64 -3.76 8.70
C ALA A 492 -17.22 -2.42 9.13
N PHE A 493 -17.75 -1.65 8.20
CA PHE A 493 -18.37 -0.36 8.49
C PHE A 493 -19.80 -0.59 8.94
N LEU A 494 -20.02 -0.65 10.25
CA LEU A 494 -21.35 -0.79 10.83
C LEU A 494 -21.93 0.61 11.09
N ASN A 495 -23.20 0.82 10.74
CA ASN A 495 -23.89 2.09 10.89
C ASN A 495 -24.12 2.45 12.36
N ASN A 496 -24.11 3.74 12.63
CA ASN A 496 -24.46 4.37 13.91
C ASN A 496 -25.96 4.34 14.25
N ASN A 497 -26.75 3.42 13.71
CA ASN A 497 -28.08 3.11 14.26
C ASN A 497 -28.05 2.08 15.39
N GLY A 498 -26.96 1.31 15.49
CA GLY A 498 -26.68 0.46 16.64
C GLY A 498 -27.29 -0.95 16.59
N GLU A 499 -27.69 -1.45 15.42
CA GLU A 499 -28.46 -2.69 15.35
C GLU A 499 -27.64 -3.90 14.88
N ALA A 500 -26.74 -3.68 13.91
CA ALA A 500 -25.95 -4.74 13.29
C ALA A 500 -24.83 -5.29 14.18
N VAL A 501 -24.48 -6.54 13.89
CA VAL A 501 -23.37 -7.28 14.50
C VAL A 501 -22.59 -7.99 13.40
N PHE A 502 -21.26 -7.89 13.45
CA PHE A 502 -20.37 -8.72 12.65
C PHE A 502 -19.83 -9.85 13.52
N ASP A 503 -20.16 -11.09 13.17
CA ASP A 503 -19.66 -12.28 13.86
C ASP A 503 -18.71 -13.08 12.97
N VAL A 504 -17.68 -13.65 13.59
CA VAL A 504 -16.92 -14.78 13.03
C VAL A 504 -17.17 -15.99 13.91
N ASP A 505 -17.72 -17.05 13.34
CA ASP A 505 -18.00 -18.30 14.04
C ASP A 505 -17.24 -19.47 13.42
N VAL A 506 -16.92 -20.46 14.25
CA VAL A 506 -16.31 -21.72 13.86
C VAL A 506 -17.24 -22.90 14.13
N SER A 507 -17.26 -23.87 13.22
CA SER A 507 -17.98 -25.13 13.35
C SER A 507 -17.02 -26.29 13.11
N ILE A 508 -17.19 -27.38 13.87
CA ILE A 508 -16.39 -28.62 13.76
C ILE A 508 -17.24 -29.81 13.30
N ASP A 509 -18.48 -29.56 12.89
CA ASP A 509 -19.47 -30.55 12.46
C ASP A 509 -20.14 -30.13 11.14
N ASN A 510 -19.40 -29.41 10.29
CA ASN A 510 -19.86 -28.96 8.96
C ASN A 510 -21.11 -28.04 9.02
N GLY A 511 -21.15 -27.15 9.99
CA GLY A 511 -22.20 -26.14 10.17
C GLY A 511 -23.41 -26.60 10.98
N GLY A 512 -23.34 -27.75 11.66
CA GLY A 512 -24.39 -28.24 12.56
C GLY A 512 -24.49 -27.42 13.86
N SER A 513 -23.34 -27.07 14.42
CA SER A 513 -23.19 -26.21 15.59
C SER A 513 -22.07 -25.19 15.38
N TRP A 514 -22.25 -24.01 15.95
CA TRP A 514 -21.36 -22.86 15.77
C TRP A 514 -20.91 -22.33 17.13
N SER A 515 -19.61 -22.06 17.25
CA SER A 515 -19.00 -21.36 18.39
C SER A 515 -18.51 -19.99 17.91
N ASN A 516 -18.85 -18.94 18.64
CA ASN A 516 -18.43 -17.59 18.29
C ASN A 516 -16.97 -17.35 18.69
N VAL A 517 -16.18 -16.90 17.72
CA VAL A 517 -14.75 -16.60 17.87
C VAL A 517 -14.57 -15.10 18.07
N LEU A 518 -15.23 -14.30 17.22
CA LEU A 518 -15.20 -12.84 17.24
C LEU A 518 -16.62 -12.30 17.15
N ARG A 519 -16.89 -11.23 17.87
CA ARG A 519 -18.12 -10.46 17.74
C ARG A 519 -17.80 -8.98 17.77
N ARG A 520 -18.24 -8.25 16.75
CA ARG A 520 -18.28 -6.79 16.76
C ARG A 520 -19.71 -6.30 16.70
N VAL A 521 -20.03 -5.30 17.53
CA VAL A 521 -21.34 -4.66 17.60
C VAL A 521 -21.20 -3.22 17.12
N ALA A 522 -22.23 -2.71 16.44
CA ALA A 522 -22.31 -1.31 16.05
C ALA A 522 -22.13 -0.35 17.25
N GLN A 523 -21.41 0.75 17.05
CA GLN A 523 -20.96 1.67 18.11
C GLN A 523 -22.10 2.26 18.94
N SER A 524 -23.27 2.47 18.34
CA SER A 524 -24.38 3.23 18.91
C SER A 524 -25.56 2.38 19.37
N ARG A 525 -25.33 1.11 19.71
CA ARG A 525 -26.41 0.18 20.10
C ARG A 525 -27.26 0.72 21.23
N THR A 526 -28.46 1.18 20.88
CA THR A 526 -29.48 1.69 21.81
C THR A 526 -30.76 0.83 21.81
N GLY A 527 -30.88 -0.11 20.87
CA GLY A 527 -32.01 -1.02 20.71
C GLY A 527 -31.95 -2.28 21.59
N ALA A 528 -32.84 -3.24 21.31
CA ALA A 528 -32.89 -4.51 22.04
C ALA A 528 -31.58 -5.31 21.89
N ALA A 529 -31.23 -6.06 22.94
CA ALA A 529 -30.09 -6.98 22.90
C ALA A 529 -30.30 -8.00 21.75
N PRO A 530 -29.22 -8.43 21.08
CA PRO A 530 -29.33 -9.42 20.04
C PRO A 530 -29.85 -10.73 20.64
N VAL A 531 -30.40 -11.62 19.81
CA VAL A 531 -30.83 -12.97 20.28
C VAL A 531 -29.65 -13.77 20.87
N VAL A 532 -28.43 -13.35 20.55
CA VAL A 532 -27.15 -13.91 21.00
C VAL A 532 -26.48 -13.01 22.06
N THR A 533 -25.61 -13.57 22.90
CA THR A 533 -25.02 -12.87 24.06
C THR A 533 -23.88 -11.92 23.70
N THR A 534 -23.87 -10.67 24.13
CA THR A 534 -22.79 -9.70 23.81
C THR A 534 -21.51 -9.86 24.65
N SER A 535 -21.27 -11.01 25.27
CA SER A 535 -20.23 -11.22 26.29
C SER A 535 -18.79 -11.12 25.79
N ASN A 536 -18.56 -11.17 24.48
CA ASN A 536 -17.26 -11.08 23.81
C ASN A 536 -17.30 -10.09 22.63
N ALA A 537 -18.10 -9.02 22.77
CA ALA A 537 -18.14 -7.95 21.81
C ALA A 537 -16.80 -7.19 21.84
N ASP A 538 -15.81 -7.69 21.10
CA ASP A 538 -14.52 -7.07 20.86
C ASP A 538 -14.25 -7.21 19.37
N GLY A 539 -13.88 -6.11 18.71
CA GLY A 539 -13.73 -6.15 17.26
C GLY A 539 -12.65 -5.22 16.75
N PRO A 540 -11.59 -5.79 16.14
CA PRO A 540 -10.70 -5.07 15.26
C PRO A 540 -11.27 -4.87 13.85
N LEU A 541 -10.68 -3.92 13.12
CA LEU A 541 -11.26 -3.34 11.92
C LEU A 541 -10.27 -3.17 10.75
N GLY A 542 -9.12 -3.83 10.85
CA GLY A 542 -8.24 -4.09 9.72
C GLY A 542 -7.95 -5.59 9.61
N PRO A 543 -6.73 -6.01 9.27
CA PRO A 543 -6.35 -7.41 9.28
C PRO A 543 -6.68 -8.08 10.62
N LEU A 544 -7.33 -9.24 10.55
CA LEU A 544 -7.79 -10.01 11.70
C LEU A 544 -7.03 -11.33 11.78
N HIS A 545 -6.58 -11.65 12.99
CA HIS A 545 -5.87 -12.89 13.29
C HIS A 545 -6.53 -13.54 14.51
N LEU A 546 -7.27 -14.61 14.28
CA LEU A 546 -8.10 -15.26 15.28
C LEU A 546 -7.56 -16.65 15.60
N ASP A 547 -7.25 -16.86 16.88
CA ASP A 547 -6.84 -18.18 17.38
C ASP A 547 -8.03 -19.15 17.33
N LEU A 548 -8.00 -20.12 16.42
CA LEU A 548 -9.03 -21.15 16.34
C LEU A 548 -8.73 -22.36 17.24
N THR A 549 -7.56 -22.41 17.89
CA THR A 549 -7.06 -23.56 18.67
C THR A 549 -8.09 -24.11 19.65
N PRO A 550 -8.83 -23.30 20.44
CA PRO A 550 -9.79 -23.82 21.43
C PRO A 550 -10.89 -24.68 20.82
N TRP A 551 -11.19 -24.51 19.53
CA TRP A 551 -12.29 -25.19 18.84
C TRP A 551 -11.80 -26.16 17.76
N ALA A 552 -10.86 -25.72 16.91
CA ALA A 552 -10.51 -26.39 15.66
C ALA A 552 -9.23 -27.26 15.74
N ALA A 553 -8.45 -27.20 16.82
CA ALA A 553 -7.21 -27.96 16.93
C ALA A 553 -7.45 -29.46 16.70
N ASN A 554 -6.70 -30.03 15.75
CA ASN A 554 -6.79 -31.44 15.33
C ASN A 554 -8.19 -31.90 14.85
N GLN A 555 -9.07 -31.00 14.45
CA GLN A 555 -10.40 -31.33 13.92
C GLN A 555 -10.36 -31.55 12.40
N ALA A 556 -11.10 -32.54 11.89
CA ALA A 556 -11.05 -32.94 10.48
C ALA A 556 -12.14 -32.31 9.59
N SER A 557 -13.15 -31.68 10.17
CA SER A 557 -14.32 -31.14 9.46
C SER A 557 -14.69 -29.77 9.99
N VAL A 558 -13.84 -28.79 9.72
CA VAL A 558 -13.96 -27.42 10.20
C VAL A 558 -14.60 -26.52 9.14
N ARG A 559 -15.41 -25.56 9.58
CA ARG A 559 -15.85 -24.40 8.79
C ARG A 559 -15.72 -23.13 9.61
N VAL A 560 -15.52 -22.02 8.92
CA VAL A 560 -15.71 -20.68 9.44
C VAL A 560 -16.89 -20.04 8.73
N ARG A 561 -17.63 -19.17 9.42
CA ARG A 561 -18.54 -18.23 8.76
C ARG A 561 -18.28 -16.79 9.19
N PHE A 562 -18.38 -15.90 8.22
CA PHE A 562 -18.45 -14.45 8.41
C PHE A 562 -19.92 -14.05 8.34
N ARG A 563 -20.41 -13.34 9.36
CA ARG A 563 -21.85 -13.18 9.54
C ARG A 563 -22.21 -11.73 9.75
N HIS A 564 -23.00 -11.19 8.83
CA HIS A 564 -23.66 -9.91 8.95
C HIS A 564 -25.02 -10.14 9.63
N PHE A 565 -25.05 -9.97 10.95
CA PHE A 565 -26.15 -10.37 11.82
C PHE A 565 -27.01 -9.17 12.23
N GLU A 566 -28.33 -9.36 12.11
CA GLU A 566 -29.35 -8.32 12.27
C GLU A 566 -29.00 -7.00 11.56
N PRO A 567 -28.56 -7.03 10.28
CA PRO A 567 -28.26 -5.80 9.59
C PRO A 567 -29.56 -5.09 9.31
N ASN A 568 -29.68 -3.86 9.78
CA ASN A 568 -30.87 -3.08 9.52
C ASN A 568 -30.41 -1.70 9.12
N TRP A 569 -30.52 -1.36 7.83
CA TRP A 569 -29.95 -0.12 7.32
C TRP A 569 -28.48 0.01 7.73
N ASP A 570 -27.74 -1.08 7.70
CA ASP A 570 -26.32 -1.05 8.02
C ASP A 570 -25.53 -0.52 6.81
N TRP A 571 -24.23 -0.24 6.97
CA TRP A 571 -23.43 0.12 5.80
C TRP A 571 -22.94 -1.15 5.10
N TRP A 572 -21.72 -1.61 5.38
CA TRP A 572 -21.15 -2.74 4.65
C TRP A 572 -20.03 -3.45 5.40
N ILE A 573 -19.83 -4.72 5.07
CA ILE A 573 -18.72 -5.54 5.55
C ILE A 573 -18.06 -6.19 4.34
N ALA A 574 -16.74 -6.04 4.21
CA ALA A 574 -15.93 -6.75 3.23
C ALA A 574 -14.85 -7.60 3.90
N VAL A 575 -14.59 -8.76 3.29
CA VAL A 575 -13.55 -9.71 3.69
C VAL A 575 -12.73 -10.10 2.46
N ASP A 576 -11.43 -10.22 2.66
CA ASP A 576 -10.47 -10.64 1.65
C ASP A 576 -9.30 -11.44 2.26
N ASN A 577 -8.49 -12.12 1.44
CA ASN A 577 -7.27 -12.84 1.83
C ASN A 577 -7.46 -13.82 3.00
N VAL A 578 -8.49 -14.67 2.92
CA VAL A 578 -8.81 -15.64 3.97
C VAL A 578 -7.78 -16.76 3.97
N LEU A 579 -7.08 -16.93 5.08
CA LEU A 579 -6.06 -17.95 5.31
C LEU A 579 -6.33 -18.66 6.63
N VAL A 580 -6.30 -19.99 6.62
CA VAL A 580 -6.24 -20.82 7.81
C VAL A 580 -4.96 -21.63 7.76
N ASP A 581 -4.05 -21.39 8.70
CA ASP A 581 -2.79 -22.11 8.83
C ASP A 581 -2.46 -22.43 10.30
N ASP A 582 -1.26 -22.94 10.57
CA ASP A 582 -0.75 -23.21 11.91
C ASP A 582 0.33 -22.22 12.38
N VAL A 583 0.35 -21.01 11.82
CA VAL A 583 1.31 -19.95 12.14
C VAL A 583 0.66 -18.93 13.09
N PRO A 584 1.11 -18.82 14.36
CA PRO A 584 0.52 -17.87 15.29
C PRO A 584 0.82 -16.40 14.93
N TYR A 585 -0.16 -15.53 15.16
CA TYR A 585 0.02 -14.08 15.11
C TYR A 585 0.52 -13.55 16.47
N ALA A 586 1.75 -13.89 16.83
CA ALA A 586 2.32 -13.60 18.15
C ALA A 586 3.70 -12.91 18.15
N GLY A 587 4.31 -12.72 16.96
CA GLY A 587 5.68 -12.21 16.83
C GLY A 587 6.73 -13.17 17.38
N GLY A 588 7.89 -12.64 17.77
CA GLY A 588 9.03 -13.43 18.28
C GLY A 588 8.91 -13.80 19.75
N SER A 589 9.58 -14.88 20.15
CA SER A 589 9.54 -15.42 21.51
C SER A 589 10.31 -14.59 22.56
N VAL A 590 11.18 -13.66 22.14
CA VAL A 590 12.01 -12.83 23.02
C VAL A 590 11.56 -11.38 22.96
N THR A 591 11.34 -10.73 24.11
CA THR A 591 11.04 -9.29 24.18
C THR A 591 12.34 -8.47 24.10
N LEU A 592 12.46 -7.61 23.09
CA LEU A 592 13.57 -6.65 22.91
C LEU A 592 13.27 -5.30 23.55
N MET A 593 12.02 -4.84 23.40
CA MET A 593 11.49 -3.66 24.06
C MET A 593 10.20 -4.07 24.78
N PRO A 594 10.10 -3.88 26.12
CA PRO A 594 8.87 -4.12 26.86
C PRO A 594 7.69 -3.31 26.34
N ASN A 595 6.48 -3.75 26.70
CA ASN A 595 5.24 -3.04 26.39
C ASN A 595 5.21 -1.67 27.03
N GLU A 596 5.03 -0.63 26.21
CA GLU A 596 4.71 0.72 26.63
C GLU A 596 3.23 0.99 26.39
N ASP A 597 2.47 1.18 27.47
CA ASP A 597 1.02 1.42 27.49
C ASP A 597 0.68 2.91 27.73
N PHE A 598 1.71 3.77 27.83
CA PHE A 598 1.62 5.21 28.06
C PHE A 598 0.84 5.63 29.33
N SER A 599 0.53 4.71 30.24
CA SER A 599 -0.23 4.98 31.46
C SER A 599 0.46 5.95 32.43
N SER A 600 1.79 6.11 32.28
CA SER A 600 2.61 7.04 33.06
C SER A 600 3.08 8.26 32.24
N GLY A 601 2.50 8.48 31.06
CA GLY A 601 2.95 9.47 30.09
C GLY A 601 4.00 8.92 29.11
N ILE A 602 4.36 9.71 28.09
CA ILE A 602 5.43 9.35 27.14
C ILE A 602 6.76 9.26 27.91
N PRO A 603 7.47 8.11 27.90
CA PRO A 603 8.67 7.96 28.69
C PRO A 603 9.80 8.90 28.24
N PRO A 604 10.67 9.38 29.15
CA PRO A 604 11.80 10.24 28.77
C PRO A 604 12.84 9.60 27.83
N THR A 605 12.79 8.28 27.65
CA THR A 605 13.65 7.53 26.72
C THR A 605 13.11 7.54 25.29
N TRP A 606 11.85 7.92 25.10
CA TRP A 606 11.24 8.12 23.79
C TRP A 606 11.51 9.54 23.32
N THR A 607 11.51 9.73 22.01
CA THR A 607 11.70 11.05 21.40
C THR A 607 10.40 11.49 20.74
N VAL A 608 9.92 12.69 21.11
CA VAL A 608 8.90 13.42 20.36
C VAL A 608 9.61 14.55 19.61
N SER A 609 9.47 14.57 18.29
CA SER A 609 10.09 15.58 17.43
C SER A 609 9.17 15.97 16.29
N GLY A 610 9.27 17.18 15.79
CA GLY A 610 8.43 17.64 14.69
C GLY A 610 8.40 19.16 14.61
N LEU A 611 7.37 19.70 13.97
CA LEU A 611 7.16 21.13 13.85
C LEU A 611 6.67 21.74 15.17
N ASN A 612 5.89 20.97 15.93
CA ASN A 612 5.16 21.44 17.11
C ASN A 612 5.73 20.87 18.43
N SER A 613 5.26 21.41 19.56
CA SER A 613 5.71 21.00 20.90
C SER A 613 4.62 21.22 21.96
N GLY A 614 4.64 20.45 23.05
CA GLY A 614 3.63 20.57 24.11
C GLY A 614 2.44 19.63 23.90
N ALA A 615 1.21 20.15 23.97
CA ALA A 615 -0.02 19.37 23.74
C ALA A 615 -0.37 19.25 22.24
N ASN A 616 0.15 20.19 21.44
CA ASN A 616 0.14 20.35 19.99
C ASN A 616 0.94 19.28 19.22
N THR A 617 1.23 18.14 19.84
CA THR A 617 2.01 17.04 19.24
C THR A 617 1.62 15.74 19.95
N TRP A 618 2.36 14.66 19.74
CA TRP A 618 2.19 13.42 20.49
C TRP A 618 2.15 13.67 21.99
N THR A 619 1.00 13.39 22.60
CA THR A 619 0.69 13.63 24.00
C THR A 619 -0.09 12.45 24.59
N THR A 620 -0.32 12.48 25.90
CA THR A 620 -1.18 11.52 26.64
C THR A 620 -2.36 12.21 27.32
N SER A 621 -2.57 13.51 27.04
CA SER A 621 -3.60 14.33 27.68
C SER A 621 -5.01 14.14 27.12
N ASP A 622 -5.17 13.40 26.00
CA ASP A 622 -6.44 13.15 25.31
C ASP A 622 -7.26 14.45 25.07
N PRO A 623 -6.75 15.41 24.27
CA PRO A 623 -7.27 16.77 24.19
C PRO A 623 -8.78 16.86 23.91
N CYS A 624 -9.29 15.99 23.05
CA CYS A 624 -10.71 15.94 22.69
C CYS A 624 -11.50 14.82 23.34
N SER A 625 -10.98 14.23 24.41
CA SER A 625 -11.69 13.20 25.16
C SER A 625 -12.10 12.01 24.28
N ARG A 626 -11.19 11.50 23.44
CA ARG A 626 -11.41 10.33 22.58
C ARG A 626 -11.60 9.05 23.42
N SER A 627 -11.05 9.01 24.63
CA SER A 627 -11.30 7.92 25.58
C SER A 627 -12.76 7.90 26.10
N VAL A 628 -13.34 6.71 26.29
CA VAL A 628 -14.74 6.56 26.79
C VAL A 628 -14.96 7.30 28.10
N ALA A 629 -14.01 7.20 29.02
CA ALA A 629 -14.14 7.79 30.36
C ALA A 629 -14.24 9.32 30.31
N SER A 630 -13.72 9.94 29.25
CA SER A 630 -13.62 11.39 29.10
C SER A 630 -14.73 11.97 28.21
N ASN A 631 -15.27 11.23 27.24
CA ASN A 631 -16.29 11.72 26.30
C ASN A 631 -17.74 11.74 26.83
N GLY A 632 -17.97 11.44 28.11
CA GLY A 632 -19.33 11.45 28.69
C GLY A 632 -20.33 10.45 28.09
N GLY A 633 -19.88 9.45 27.32
CA GLY A 633 -20.71 8.36 26.80
C GLY A 633 -21.46 8.61 25.49
N ALA A 634 -20.99 9.52 24.63
CA ALA A 634 -21.58 9.78 23.30
C ALA A 634 -21.58 8.54 22.37
N PHE A 635 -20.67 7.58 22.61
CA PHE A 635 -20.74 6.23 22.07
C PHE A 635 -21.27 5.29 23.18
N PRO A 636 -22.50 4.75 23.07
CA PRO A 636 -23.16 4.05 24.16
C PRO A 636 -22.40 2.80 24.61
N TYR A 637 -22.05 2.85 25.89
CA TYR A 637 -21.40 1.80 26.66
C TYR A 637 -22.41 0.69 26.98
N LEU A 638 -22.33 -0.45 26.28
CA LEU A 638 -23.00 -1.68 26.67
C LEU A 638 -21.95 -2.76 26.97
N GLY A 639 -21.74 -3.05 28.27
CA GLY A 639 -20.87 -4.14 28.71
C GLY A 639 -19.37 -3.86 28.69
N GLY A 640 -18.95 -2.62 28.39
CA GLY A 640 -17.56 -2.18 28.50
C GLY A 640 -16.75 -2.19 27.20
N ARG A 641 -17.38 -2.40 26.03
CA ARG A 641 -16.68 -2.62 24.76
C ARG A 641 -17.43 -2.01 23.57
N ALA A 642 -17.24 -0.70 23.33
CA ALA A 642 -17.37 0.01 22.05
C ALA A 642 -16.86 1.48 22.18
N VAL A 643 -16.01 1.87 21.20
CA VAL A 643 -15.21 3.12 20.98
C VAL A 643 -14.26 3.49 22.12
N ALA A 644 -13.01 3.89 21.82
CA ALA A 644 -11.83 3.84 22.71
C ALA A 644 -11.37 2.42 23.07
N ARG A 645 -11.01 1.68 22.03
CA ARG A 645 -10.47 0.31 22.12
C ARG A 645 -9.08 0.29 22.74
N LEU A 646 -8.39 1.43 22.70
CA LEU A 646 -7.12 1.67 23.42
C LEU A 646 -7.32 1.94 24.92
N GLY A 647 -8.56 2.05 25.42
CA GLY A 647 -8.83 2.33 26.83
C GLY A 647 -8.66 3.81 27.20
N THR A 648 -8.00 4.08 28.33
CA THR A 648 -7.84 5.45 28.89
C THR A 648 -6.41 5.97 28.89
N ALA A 649 -5.46 5.13 28.48
CA ALA A 649 -4.03 5.46 28.41
C ALA A 649 -3.55 5.08 27.02
N PHE A 650 -3.02 6.07 26.29
CA PHE A 650 -2.47 5.92 24.95
C PHE A 650 -1.72 7.21 24.60
N ALA A 651 -0.81 7.14 23.64
CA ALA A 651 -0.25 8.32 23.00
C ALA A 651 -1.17 8.75 21.84
N ILE A 652 -1.42 10.03 21.68
CA ILE A 652 -2.31 10.59 20.65
C ILE A 652 -1.74 11.86 20.07
N LEU A 653 -1.97 12.07 18.77
CA LEU A 653 -1.98 13.37 18.13
C LEU A 653 -3.41 13.67 17.66
N ASP A 654 -3.99 14.76 18.14
CA ASP A 654 -5.41 15.12 17.99
C ASP A 654 -5.55 16.50 17.34
N SER A 655 -5.43 16.54 16.01
CA SER A 655 -5.23 17.77 15.24
C SER A 655 -6.48 18.66 15.20
N ASP A 656 -7.70 18.12 15.24
CA ASP A 656 -8.93 18.92 15.11
C ASP A 656 -9.28 19.66 16.41
N CYS A 657 -8.65 19.27 17.50
CA CYS A 657 -8.94 19.78 18.84
C CYS A 657 -7.82 20.63 19.43
N ASP A 658 -6.59 20.42 18.97
CA ASP A 658 -5.48 21.33 19.18
C ASP A 658 -4.84 21.69 17.82
N PRO A 659 -5.56 22.41 16.95
CA PRO A 659 -5.15 22.60 15.56
C PRO A 659 -3.93 23.48 15.42
N ASP A 660 -2.89 22.90 14.83
CA ASP A 660 -1.75 23.64 14.32
C ASP A 660 -1.88 23.92 12.81
N PRO A 661 -1.19 24.93 12.26
CA PRO A 661 -1.26 25.25 10.83
C PRO A 661 -0.57 24.26 9.88
N ALA A 662 0.28 23.38 10.41
CA ALA A 662 0.98 22.31 9.69
C ALA A 662 1.62 21.35 10.71
N GLU A 663 1.69 20.08 10.34
CA GLU A 663 2.08 18.97 11.21
C GLU A 663 3.06 18.04 10.47
N ASP A 664 4.14 17.64 11.16
CA ASP A 664 5.07 16.59 10.76
C ASP A 664 5.76 15.99 12.01
N GLU A 665 4.94 15.38 12.88
CA GLU A 665 5.30 14.96 14.23
C GLU A 665 5.63 13.48 14.28
N HIS A 666 6.70 13.16 14.98
CA HIS A 666 7.22 11.82 15.16
C HIS A 666 7.22 11.46 16.64
N LEU A 667 6.63 10.32 16.97
CA LEU A 667 6.85 9.61 18.23
C LEU A 667 7.79 8.43 17.97
N ILE A 668 8.98 8.46 18.58
CA ILE A 668 10.08 7.56 18.24
C ILE A 668 10.48 6.73 19.47
N THR A 669 10.58 5.42 19.28
CA THR A 669 11.04 4.49 20.33
C THR A 669 12.52 4.74 20.68
N PRO A 670 12.99 4.34 21.88
CA PRO A 670 14.44 4.31 22.14
C PRO A 670 15.16 3.36 21.16
N PRO A 671 16.48 3.52 20.94
CA PRO A 671 17.28 2.56 20.18
C PRO A 671 17.29 1.16 20.82
N ILE A 672 17.14 0.14 19.99
CA ILE A 672 17.03 -1.29 20.35
C ILE A 672 18.17 -2.05 19.68
N ASP A 673 18.87 -2.90 20.45
CA ASP A 673 19.90 -3.78 19.92
C ASP A 673 19.27 -5.10 19.43
N ALA A 674 19.17 -5.25 18.11
CA ALA A 674 18.67 -6.44 17.43
C ALA A 674 19.81 -7.27 16.79
N SER A 675 21.07 -7.02 17.15
CA SER A 675 22.24 -7.64 16.50
C SER A 675 22.31 -9.16 16.64
N ALA A 676 21.62 -9.73 17.62
CA ALA A 676 21.63 -11.17 17.92
C ALA A 676 20.35 -11.92 17.46
N TYR A 677 19.51 -11.31 16.63
CA TYR A 677 18.20 -11.86 16.26
C TYR A 677 18.09 -12.10 14.75
N ALA A 678 17.43 -13.20 14.38
CA ALA A 678 17.17 -13.57 12.98
C ALA A 678 15.95 -12.81 12.42
N ASP A 679 15.00 -12.55 13.31
CA ASP A 679 13.74 -11.91 12.99
C ASP A 679 13.36 -10.93 14.10
N VAL A 680 12.74 -9.83 13.71
CA VAL A 680 12.28 -8.76 14.60
C VAL A 680 10.85 -8.41 14.23
N TRP A 681 10.02 -8.12 15.24
CA TRP A 681 8.66 -7.66 15.05
C TRP A 681 8.36 -6.43 15.90
N LEU A 682 7.69 -5.46 15.29
CA LEU A 682 7.05 -4.34 15.98
C LEU A 682 5.59 -4.69 16.26
N HIS A 683 5.16 -4.49 17.51
CA HIS A 683 3.76 -4.65 17.91
C HIS A 683 3.24 -3.32 18.42
N PHE A 684 2.00 -3.01 18.08
CA PHE A 684 1.28 -1.88 18.65
C PHE A 684 -0.22 -2.00 18.35
N ARG A 685 -1.04 -1.32 19.14
CA ARG A 685 -2.44 -1.08 18.84
C ARG A 685 -2.59 0.35 18.34
N SER A 686 -3.52 0.56 17.41
CA SER A 686 -3.81 1.89 16.89
C SER A 686 -5.30 2.10 16.73
N GLU A 687 -5.75 3.32 16.94
CA GLU A 687 -7.11 3.78 16.63
C GLU A 687 -6.98 5.13 15.92
N ILE A 688 -7.69 5.30 14.81
CA ILE A 688 -7.48 6.45 13.94
C ILE A 688 -8.75 6.87 13.21
N LEU A 689 -8.90 8.17 12.96
CA LEU A 689 -9.88 8.74 12.04
C LEU A 689 -9.15 9.67 11.06
N PHE A 690 -9.53 9.65 9.78
CA PHE A 690 -8.82 10.37 8.71
C PHE A 690 -9.54 11.62 8.26
N ASP A 691 -8.75 12.61 7.85
CA ASP A 691 -9.14 13.61 6.84
C ASP A 691 -8.22 13.47 5.62
N GLY A 692 -8.66 13.96 4.46
CA GLY A 692 -7.96 13.82 3.18
C GLY A 692 -6.51 14.33 3.15
N ASP A 693 -6.16 15.26 4.05
CA ASP A 693 -4.84 15.90 4.11
C ASP A 693 -3.87 15.25 5.12
N MET A 694 -4.30 14.20 5.82
CA MET A 694 -3.52 13.51 6.85
C MET A 694 -2.73 12.32 6.30
N GLN A 695 -1.48 12.19 6.71
CA GLN A 695 -0.57 11.10 6.37
C GLN A 695 0.10 10.53 7.63
N PRO A 696 -0.52 9.53 8.27
CA PRO A 696 0.12 8.73 9.31
C PRO A 696 0.97 7.62 8.68
N ASP A 697 2.19 7.44 9.17
CA ASP A 697 3.14 6.44 8.69
C ASP A 697 3.84 5.77 9.88
N VAL A 698 4.08 4.46 9.77
CA VAL A 698 4.97 3.71 10.68
C VAL A 698 6.30 3.49 9.98
N LEU A 699 7.38 3.90 10.62
CA LEU A 699 8.72 3.95 10.04
C LEU A 699 9.70 3.09 10.82
N VAL A 700 10.76 2.64 10.15
CA VAL A 700 11.92 1.98 10.76
C VAL A 700 13.19 2.79 10.50
N SER A 701 14.04 2.86 11.52
CA SER A 701 15.37 3.44 11.49
C SER A 701 16.39 2.39 11.90
N LEU A 702 17.52 2.34 11.20
CA LEU A 702 18.64 1.43 11.48
C LEU A 702 19.85 2.14 12.13
N ASP A 703 19.70 3.43 12.46
CA ASP A 703 20.73 4.28 13.05
C ASP A 703 20.27 4.98 14.34
N GLY A 704 19.30 4.38 15.04
CA GLY A 704 18.82 4.83 16.34
C GLY A 704 17.88 6.04 16.27
N GLY A 705 17.12 6.17 15.17
CA GLY A 705 16.12 7.23 14.98
C GLY A 705 16.68 8.51 14.36
N GLN A 706 17.87 8.48 13.75
CA GLN A 706 18.45 9.65 13.07
C GLN A 706 17.92 9.78 11.64
N THR A 707 17.83 8.66 10.92
CA THR A 707 17.23 8.58 9.59
C THR A 707 16.26 7.41 9.53
N PHE A 708 15.17 7.60 8.79
CA PHE A 708 14.14 6.60 8.57
C PHE A 708 14.16 6.07 7.13
N SER A 709 13.76 4.81 6.96
CA SER A 709 13.50 4.23 5.64
C SER A 709 12.56 5.12 4.84
N PRO A 710 12.84 5.37 3.54
CA PRO A 710 11.94 6.15 2.69
C PRO A 710 10.62 5.42 2.40
N THR A 711 10.60 4.10 2.53
CA THR A 711 9.39 3.28 2.43
C THR A 711 8.89 2.97 3.84
N PRO A 712 7.67 3.41 4.21
CA PRO A 712 7.07 3.07 5.50
C PRO A 712 6.88 1.57 5.68
N LEU A 713 6.96 1.10 6.93
CA LEU A 713 6.54 -0.26 7.31
C LEU A 713 5.03 -0.44 7.20
N PHE A 714 4.27 0.65 7.39
CA PHE A 714 2.83 0.69 7.28
C PHE A 714 2.37 2.11 6.97
N SER A 715 1.43 2.27 6.03
CA SER A 715 0.74 3.52 5.74
C SER A 715 -0.76 3.28 5.61
N TRP A 716 -1.57 4.14 6.22
CA TRP A 716 -3.00 3.90 6.24
C TRP A 716 -3.68 4.19 4.88
N PRO A 717 -4.71 3.42 4.51
CA PRO A 717 -5.47 3.66 3.28
C PRO A 717 -6.36 4.90 3.39
N ARG A 718 -6.01 5.98 2.68
CA ARG A 718 -6.77 7.25 2.67
C ARG A 718 -8.21 7.11 2.16
N ALA A 719 -8.50 6.10 1.34
CA ALA A 719 -9.82 5.91 0.72
C ALA A 719 -10.74 4.94 1.48
N ALA A 720 -10.26 4.31 2.55
CA ALA A 720 -11.03 3.26 3.23
C ALA A 720 -12.05 3.80 4.24
N ILE A 721 -11.91 5.03 4.73
CA ILE A 721 -12.77 5.62 5.76
C ILE A 721 -13.34 6.94 5.27
N LEU A 722 -14.65 7.13 5.40
CA LEU A 722 -15.33 8.38 5.07
C LEU A 722 -15.51 9.27 6.32
N PRO A 723 -15.55 10.61 6.16
CA PRO A 723 -15.90 11.52 7.24
C PRO A 723 -17.26 11.16 7.86
N GLY A 724 -17.28 10.91 9.18
CA GLY A 724 -18.49 10.53 9.93
C GLY A 724 -18.64 9.03 10.22
N GLU A 725 -17.67 8.21 9.84
CA GLU A 725 -17.60 6.78 10.16
C GLU A 725 -16.89 6.50 11.50
N ASP A 726 -16.98 5.24 11.97
CA ASP A 726 -16.26 4.70 13.13
C ASP A 726 -14.74 4.77 12.91
N PRO A 727 -13.93 5.22 13.89
CA PRO A 727 -12.48 5.11 13.82
C PRO A 727 -12.01 3.68 13.50
N LEU A 728 -10.97 3.57 12.68
CA LEU A 728 -10.33 2.29 12.38
C LEU A 728 -9.42 1.89 13.54
N PHE A 729 -9.69 0.74 14.16
CA PHE A 729 -8.80 0.13 15.14
C PHE A 729 -8.14 -1.11 14.57
N MET A 730 -6.84 -1.22 14.81
CA MET A 730 -6.02 -2.34 14.35
C MET A 730 -5.00 -2.74 15.42
N GLU A 731 -4.80 -4.04 15.54
CA GLU A 731 -3.68 -4.63 16.28
C GLU A 731 -2.62 -5.07 15.29
N HIS A 732 -1.44 -4.49 15.40
CA HIS A 732 -0.34 -4.69 14.46
C HIS A 732 0.72 -5.60 15.05
N VAL A 733 1.15 -6.58 14.27
CA VAL A 733 2.36 -7.37 14.48
C VAL A 733 3.11 -7.36 13.15
N LEU A 734 3.95 -6.35 12.98
CA LEU A 734 4.72 -6.13 11.77
C LEU A 734 6.04 -6.87 11.87
N HIS A 735 6.27 -7.86 11.00
CA HIS A 735 7.62 -8.42 10.81
C HIS A 735 8.54 -7.34 10.22
N VAL A 736 9.79 -7.27 10.65
CA VAL A 736 10.74 -6.23 10.23
C VAL A 736 12.08 -6.90 9.95
N PRO A 737 12.21 -7.62 8.83
CA PRO A 737 13.43 -8.37 8.51
C PRO A 737 14.66 -7.46 8.41
N GLU A 738 14.51 -6.20 7.97
CA GLU A 738 15.61 -5.23 7.88
C GLU A 738 16.19 -4.80 9.24
N ALA A 739 15.43 -4.99 10.33
CA ALA A 739 15.91 -4.74 11.70
C ALA A 739 16.76 -5.89 12.24
N ALA A 740 16.64 -7.09 11.68
CA ALA A 740 17.43 -8.25 12.12
C ALA A 740 18.94 -8.01 11.92
N GLY A 741 19.74 -8.38 12.93
CA GLY A 741 21.19 -8.19 12.91
C GLY A 741 21.67 -6.74 13.09
N GLN A 742 20.77 -5.78 13.32
CA GLN A 742 21.13 -4.37 13.46
C GLN A 742 21.30 -3.95 14.94
N PRO A 743 22.35 -3.19 15.30
CA PRO A 743 22.65 -2.85 16.69
C PRO A 743 21.88 -1.63 17.25
N ALA A 744 21.17 -0.88 16.39
CA ALA A 744 20.54 0.39 16.74
C ALA A 744 19.24 0.62 15.97
N VAL A 745 18.25 -0.24 16.18
CA VAL A 745 16.93 -0.14 15.56
C VAL A 745 16.04 0.83 16.33
N ALA A 746 15.30 1.70 15.65
CA ALA A 746 14.23 2.48 16.27
C ALA A 746 13.00 2.52 15.36
N PHE A 747 11.82 2.64 15.94
CA PHE A 747 10.54 2.75 15.23
C PHE A 747 9.94 4.13 15.43
N GLY A 748 9.35 4.68 14.37
CA GLY A 748 8.73 6.01 14.39
C GLY A 748 7.26 5.95 13.99
N PHE A 749 6.41 6.66 14.72
CA PHE A 749 5.02 6.93 14.36
C PHE A 749 4.94 8.39 13.90
N ARG A 750 4.86 8.59 12.58
CA ARG A 750 4.90 9.91 11.94
C ARG A 750 3.49 10.34 11.56
N PHE A 751 3.05 11.48 12.04
CA PHE A 751 1.79 12.11 11.67
C PHE A 751 2.13 13.38 10.88
N GLN A 752 1.78 13.41 9.60
CA GLN A 752 1.95 14.60 8.77
C GLN A 752 0.58 15.11 8.34
N SER A 753 0.35 16.42 8.45
CA SER A 753 -0.87 17.04 7.93
C SER A 753 -0.69 18.53 7.62
N LEU A 754 -1.65 19.11 6.91
CA LEU A 754 -1.75 20.56 6.70
C LEU A 754 -2.39 21.30 7.89
N GLY A 755 -2.65 20.60 8.99
CA GLY A 755 -3.27 21.15 10.19
C GLY A 755 -4.78 20.98 10.25
N ASN A 756 -5.32 20.99 11.47
CA ASN A 756 -6.76 20.86 11.75
C ASN A 756 -7.40 19.64 11.04
N THR A 757 -6.67 18.53 11.02
CA THR A 757 -7.18 17.24 10.53
C THR A 757 -7.71 16.42 11.70
N TRP A 758 -8.06 15.14 11.52
CA TRP A 758 -8.53 14.31 12.64
C TRP A 758 -7.36 13.84 13.53
N TRP A 759 -7.42 12.62 14.05
CA TRP A 759 -6.54 12.18 15.13
C TRP A 759 -6.04 10.77 14.93
N TRP A 760 -4.87 10.49 15.50
CA TRP A 760 -4.27 9.17 15.53
C TRP A 760 -3.77 8.86 16.94
N ALA A 761 -4.22 7.74 17.49
CA ALA A 761 -3.75 7.20 18.75
C ALA A 761 -3.02 5.86 18.58
N VAL A 762 -1.98 5.66 19.39
CA VAL A 762 -1.18 4.44 19.48
C VAL A 762 -1.00 4.00 20.93
N ASP A 763 -0.97 2.69 21.15
CA ASP A 763 -0.86 2.09 22.48
C ASP A 763 -0.19 0.71 22.42
N ASP A 764 0.21 0.16 23.58
CA ASP A 764 0.83 -1.17 23.74
C ASP A 764 2.00 -1.44 22.77
N VAL A 765 2.89 -0.47 22.65
CA VAL A 765 4.03 -0.59 21.75
C VAL A 765 5.08 -1.50 22.38
N ARG A 766 5.46 -2.57 21.68
CA ARG A 766 6.56 -3.47 22.08
C ARG A 766 7.33 -3.98 20.87
N VAL A 767 8.54 -4.46 21.13
CA VAL A 767 9.36 -5.09 20.10
C VAL A 767 9.80 -6.46 20.57
N THR A 768 9.62 -7.46 19.72
CA THR A 768 10.07 -8.83 19.97
C THR A 768 11.05 -9.28 18.90
N GLY A 769 11.90 -10.23 19.23
CA GLY A 769 12.75 -10.90 18.27
C GLY A 769 12.70 -12.41 18.47
N GLU A 770 13.14 -13.13 17.45
CA GLU A 770 13.36 -14.57 17.53
C GLU A 770 14.86 -14.80 17.43
N GLY A 771 15.38 -15.55 18.39
CA GLY A 771 16.80 -15.85 18.46
C GLY A 771 17.20 -16.69 17.25
N VAL A 772 18.37 -16.40 16.69
CA VAL A 772 19.03 -17.31 15.76
C VAL A 772 19.30 -18.62 16.49
N ALA A 773 18.96 -19.75 15.86
CA ALA A 773 19.03 -21.08 16.47
C ALA A 773 20.30 -21.25 17.31
N SER A 774 20.18 -21.67 18.58
CA SER A 774 21.36 -21.98 19.38
C SER A 774 22.15 -23.10 18.71
N ALA A 775 23.47 -22.95 18.62
CA ALA A 775 24.30 -24.02 18.10
C ALA A 775 24.03 -25.30 18.90
N SER A 776 23.83 -26.43 18.23
CA SER A 776 23.58 -27.70 18.91
C SER A 776 24.19 -28.87 18.17
N SER A 777 24.47 -29.95 18.92
CA SER A 777 25.01 -31.21 18.40
C SER A 777 24.33 -32.36 19.16
N THR A 778 23.49 -33.12 18.47
CA THR A 778 22.68 -34.20 19.05
C THR A 778 23.11 -35.55 18.44
N MET A 779 23.40 -36.53 19.29
CA MET A 779 23.72 -37.88 18.83
C MET A 779 22.45 -38.66 18.49
N ILE A 780 22.49 -39.41 17.40
CA ILE A 780 21.38 -40.23 16.91
C ILE A 780 21.86 -41.68 16.73
N GLY A 781 21.19 -42.62 17.40
CA GLY A 781 21.57 -44.03 17.39
C GLY A 781 22.86 -44.33 18.18
N SER A 782 23.30 -45.59 18.13
CA SER A 782 24.39 -46.10 18.97
C SER A 782 25.64 -46.53 18.19
N GLY A 783 25.65 -46.39 16.86
CA GLY A 783 26.65 -47.01 16.00
C GLY A 783 26.53 -48.53 15.95
N CYS A 784 27.37 -49.17 15.13
CA CYS A 784 27.43 -50.61 15.04
C CYS A 784 28.82 -51.11 14.62
N SER A 785 29.20 -52.28 15.15
CA SER A 785 30.45 -52.97 14.82
C SER A 785 30.35 -54.46 15.17
N ALA A 786 31.33 -55.25 14.73
CA ALA A 786 31.37 -56.70 15.02
C ALA A 786 31.47 -57.04 16.52
N ALA A 787 31.99 -56.13 17.35
CA ALA A 787 32.09 -56.29 18.80
C ALA A 787 31.96 -54.92 19.52
N ALA A 788 31.25 -54.90 20.64
CA ALA A 788 31.12 -53.70 21.48
C ALA A 788 32.43 -53.40 22.25
N PRO A 789 32.70 -52.12 22.60
CA PRO A 789 31.89 -50.92 22.33
C PRO A 789 31.92 -50.51 20.85
N HIS A 790 30.81 -49.96 20.36
CA HIS A 790 30.71 -49.46 18.99
C HIS A 790 31.43 -48.12 18.84
N PRO A 791 31.96 -47.79 17.64
CA PRO A 791 32.55 -46.49 17.38
C PRO A 791 31.58 -45.35 17.71
N GLY A 792 32.08 -44.32 18.39
CA GLY A 792 31.32 -43.13 18.76
C GLY A 792 31.77 -41.90 17.97
N LEU A 793 30.82 -41.00 17.70
CA LEU A 793 31.05 -39.69 17.06
C LEU A 793 30.36 -38.60 17.88
N TYR A 794 31.11 -37.55 18.15
CA TYR A 794 30.71 -36.41 18.97
C TYR A 794 31.18 -35.13 18.29
N ALA A 795 30.44 -34.03 18.48
CA ALA A 795 30.95 -32.70 18.20
C ALA A 795 30.52 -31.73 19.28
N MET A 796 31.32 -30.70 19.49
CA MET A 796 30.84 -29.51 20.19
C MET A 796 29.79 -28.80 19.32
N PRO A 797 28.84 -28.06 19.91
CA PRO A 797 27.94 -27.19 19.16
C PRO A 797 28.70 -26.29 18.17
N PRO A 798 28.34 -26.28 16.88
CA PRO A 798 29.07 -25.51 15.87
C PRO A 798 28.60 -24.05 15.86
N VAL A 799 29.37 -23.20 16.54
CA VAL A 799 29.10 -21.76 16.63
C VAL A 799 29.68 -21.02 15.42
N LEU A 800 28.88 -20.16 14.79
CA LEU A 800 29.29 -19.31 13.66
C LEU A 800 30.49 -18.45 14.03
N GLY A 801 31.48 -18.39 13.14
CA GLY A 801 32.74 -17.69 13.37
C GLY A 801 33.70 -18.37 14.35
N GLN A 802 33.33 -19.50 14.96
CA GLN A 802 34.21 -20.29 15.82
C GLN A 802 34.73 -21.56 15.12
N THR A 803 35.67 -22.24 15.77
CA THR A 803 36.17 -23.55 15.31
C THR A 803 35.42 -24.66 16.04
N ALA A 804 34.65 -25.45 15.30
CA ALA A 804 34.00 -26.65 15.81
C ALA A 804 35.01 -27.80 15.94
N VAL A 805 34.91 -28.55 17.04
CA VAL A 805 35.70 -29.76 17.28
C VAL A 805 34.79 -30.98 17.11
N ILE A 806 35.08 -31.79 16.11
CA ILE A 806 34.44 -33.09 15.87
C ILE A 806 35.44 -34.15 16.31
N TYR A 807 35.01 -35.12 17.11
CA TYR A 807 35.88 -36.17 17.59
C TYR A 807 35.15 -37.50 17.72
N GLY A 808 35.90 -38.59 17.70
CA GLY A 808 35.35 -39.90 17.93
C GLY A 808 36.28 -40.82 18.68
N ASN A 809 35.71 -41.90 19.20
CA ASN A 809 36.36 -42.89 20.03
C ASN A 809 35.86 -44.31 19.67
N TYR A 810 36.51 -45.33 20.23
CA TYR A 810 36.17 -46.73 20.00
C TYR A 810 36.24 -47.17 18.53
N GLY A 811 36.98 -46.44 17.70
CA GLY A 811 37.30 -46.87 16.34
C GLY A 811 38.34 -48.00 16.35
N PRO A 812 38.48 -48.76 15.26
CA PRO A 812 39.52 -49.78 15.18
C PRO A 812 40.92 -49.14 15.30
N SER A 813 41.86 -49.79 16.00
CA SER A 813 43.21 -49.23 16.24
C SER A 813 43.99 -49.02 14.93
N SER A 814 44.56 -47.82 14.77
CA SER A 814 45.43 -47.48 13.62
C SER A 814 44.81 -47.77 12.25
N ALA A 815 43.50 -47.60 12.13
CA ALA A 815 42.72 -47.97 10.95
C ALA A 815 42.26 -46.74 10.16
N PRO A 816 42.15 -46.85 8.82
CA PRO A 816 41.56 -45.80 8.01
C PRO A 816 40.05 -45.74 8.25
N GLY A 817 39.52 -44.52 8.24
CA GLY A 817 38.09 -44.23 8.29
C GLY A 817 37.75 -43.02 7.41
N SER A 818 36.46 -42.78 7.23
CA SER A 818 35.97 -41.59 6.53
C SER A 818 34.75 -41.02 7.22
N LEU A 819 34.76 -39.72 7.48
CA LEU A 819 33.65 -38.94 7.99
C LEU A 819 32.84 -38.40 6.81
N GLY A 820 31.56 -38.76 6.72
CA GLY A 820 30.61 -38.17 5.78
C GLY A 820 29.81 -37.05 6.42
N ILE A 821 29.52 -36.01 5.64
CA ILE A 821 28.72 -34.84 6.01
C ILE A 821 27.67 -34.61 4.93
N SER A 822 26.40 -34.45 5.32
CA SER A 822 25.27 -34.14 4.42
C SER A 822 24.38 -33.01 4.96
N ASP A 823 23.69 -32.33 4.06
CA ASP A 823 22.93 -31.08 4.27
C ASP A 823 21.62 -31.22 5.05
N ILE A 824 21.10 -32.44 5.21
CA ILE A 824 19.87 -32.73 5.96
C ILE A 824 20.04 -34.09 6.66
N PRO A 825 19.50 -34.29 7.89
CA PRO A 825 19.35 -35.62 8.45
C PRO A 825 18.44 -36.48 7.56
N ALA A 826 18.95 -37.62 7.10
CA ALA A 826 18.18 -38.55 6.28
C ALA A 826 17.09 -39.26 7.09
N GLN A 827 16.08 -39.76 6.40
CA GLN A 827 15.30 -40.88 6.94
C GLN A 827 16.27 -42.04 7.25
N PRO A 828 16.31 -42.56 8.49
CA PRO A 828 17.27 -43.59 8.88
C PRO A 828 17.22 -44.82 7.95
N PHE A 829 18.34 -45.15 7.31
CA PHE A 829 18.42 -46.29 6.40
C PHE A 829 19.11 -47.49 7.07
N SER A 830 18.34 -48.53 7.36
CA SER A 830 18.88 -49.76 7.96
C SER A 830 19.62 -50.59 6.91
N VAL A 831 20.93 -50.80 7.13
CA VAL A 831 21.79 -51.61 6.24
C VAL A 831 21.96 -53.05 6.75
N ALA A 832 21.79 -53.27 8.05
CA ALA A 832 21.76 -54.58 8.69
C ALA A 832 21.04 -54.48 10.04
N ALA A 833 20.74 -55.62 10.68
CA ALA A 833 20.15 -55.64 12.01
C ALA A 833 21.05 -54.88 13.02
N GLY A 834 20.56 -53.76 13.54
CA GLY A 834 21.30 -52.89 14.46
C GLY A 834 22.29 -51.91 13.81
N CYS A 835 22.39 -51.86 12.47
CA CYS A 835 23.22 -50.90 11.73
C CYS A 835 22.35 -49.98 10.88
N THR A 836 22.48 -48.67 11.12
CA THR A 836 21.71 -47.64 10.43
C THR A 836 22.62 -46.52 9.96
N ILE A 837 22.41 -46.07 8.73
CA ILE A 837 23.05 -44.89 8.17
C ILE A 837 22.10 -43.70 8.32
N TYR A 838 22.65 -42.57 8.77
CA TYR A 838 21.92 -41.32 9.06
C TYR A 838 22.26 -40.18 8.08
N LEU A 839 23.09 -40.47 7.07
CA LEU A 839 23.45 -39.53 5.98
C LEU A 839 22.48 -39.66 4.81
N ASP A 840 22.21 -38.55 4.11
CA ASP A 840 21.23 -38.52 3.02
C ASP A 840 21.77 -39.13 1.71
N PHE A 841 21.44 -40.40 1.47
CA PHE A 841 21.83 -41.09 0.25
C PHE A 841 21.16 -40.57 -1.02
N ALA A 842 20.02 -39.89 -0.93
CA ALA A 842 19.37 -39.30 -2.12
C ALA A 842 20.23 -38.19 -2.73
N GLN A 843 21.10 -37.58 -1.91
CA GLN A 843 22.05 -36.55 -2.30
C GLN A 843 23.51 -36.98 -2.12
N PHE A 844 23.84 -38.26 -2.33
CA PHE A 844 25.23 -38.75 -2.23
C PHE A 844 26.27 -37.89 -2.97
N ALA A 845 25.88 -37.23 -4.08
CA ALA A 845 26.76 -36.34 -4.84
C ALA A 845 27.19 -35.06 -4.08
N THR A 846 26.47 -34.66 -3.04
CA THR A 846 26.80 -33.49 -2.20
C THR A 846 27.61 -33.86 -0.96
N TRP A 847 27.84 -35.16 -0.73
CA TRP A 847 28.58 -35.61 0.45
C TRP A 847 30.01 -35.10 0.41
N THR A 848 30.41 -34.44 1.49
CA THR A 848 31.82 -34.20 1.77
C THR A 848 32.37 -35.37 2.57
N MET A 849 33.32 -36.11 1.98
CA MET A 849 33.99 -37.23 2.63
C MET A 849 35.38 -36.82 3.10
N LEU A 850 35.58 -36.80 4.42
CA LEU A 850 36.85 -36.44 5.04
C LEU A 850 37.57 -37.72 5.51
N PRO A 851 38.68 -38.12 4.86
CA PRO A 851 39.43 -39.30 5.28
C PRO A 851 40.24 -39.02 6.54
N PHE A 852 40.40 -40.03 7.39
CA PHE A 852 41.24 -39.97 8.59
C PHE A 852 41.82 -41.33 8.93
N THR A 853 42.78 -41.34 9.85
CA THR A 853 43.32 -42.56 10.46
C THR A 853 43.19 -42.42 11.97
N THR A 854 42.66 -43.45 12.63
CA THR A 854 42.59 -43.49 14.09
C THR A 854 43.97 -43.65 14.70
N ASP A 855 44.14 -43.20 15.94
CA ASP A 855 45.34 -43.47 16.71
C ASP A 855 45.34 -44.92 17.29
N PRO A 856 46.42 -45.36 17.98
CA PRO A 856 46.46 -46.68 18.60
C PRO A 856 45.39 -46.91 19.69
N ALA A 857 44.77 -45.85 20.22
CA ALA A 857 43.67 -45.93 21.17
C ALA A 857 42.29 -45.95 20.48
N GLY A 858 42.24 -45.86 19.14
CA GLY A 858 40.99 -45.84 18.39
C GLY A 858 40.28 -44.48 18.44
N THR A 859 41.01 -43.37 18.64
CA THR A 859 40.47 -42.01 18.67
C THR A 859 40.86 -41.19 17.43
N TRP A 860 40.06 -40.17 17.11
CA TRP A 860 40.30 -39.25 15.99
C TRP A 860 39.58 -37.91 16.22
N SER A 861 40.03 -36.85 15.53
CA SER A 861 39.40 -35.53 15.60
C SER A 861 39.61 -34.69 14.34
N PHE A 862 38.65 -33.79 14.08
CA PHE A 862 38.72 -32.73 13.07
C PHE A 862 38.50 -31.37 13.73
N LEU A 863 39.19 -30.36 13.22
CA LEU A 863 38.92 -28.95 13.48
C LEU A 863 38.27 -28.38 12.23
N MET A 864 37.08 -27.79 12.39
CA MET A 864 36.33 -27.21 11.29
C MET A 864 36.04 -25.74 11.60
N ALA A 865 36.53 -24.84 10.77
CA ALA A 865 36.18 -23.42 10.87
C ALA A 865 34.75 -23.23 10.36
N ILE A 866 33.89 -22.69 11.20
CA ILE A 866 32.52 -22.33 10.82
C ILE A 866 32.53 -20.88 10.34
N PRO A 867 32.02 -20.58 9.12
CA PRO A 867 31.96 -19.21 8.62
C PRO A 867 31.21 -18.28 9.59
N ALA A 868 31.64 -17.02 9.69
CA ALA A 868 30.93 -15.98 10.42
C ALA A 868 29.84 -15.35 9.52
N ASP A 869 29.01 -16.20 8.90
CA ASP A 869 27.94 -15.81 7.99
C ASP A 869 26.60 -16.04 8.68
N PRO A 870 25.87 -14.98 9.08
CA PRO A 870 24.58 -15.09 9.75
C PRO A 870 23.53 -15.88 8.97
N SER A 871 23.62 -15.92 7.63
CA SER A 871 22.67 -16.68 6.79
C SER A 871 22.76 -18.19 6.98
N LEU A 872 23.84 -18.68 7.60
CA LEU A 872 24.03 -20.10 7.92
C LEU A 872 23.40 -20.50 9.26
N ALA A 873 22.87 -19.56 10.04
CA ALA A 873 22.23 -19.86 11.31
C ALA A 873 20.95 -20.70 11.11
N GLY A 874 20.78 -21.75 11.93
CA GLY A 874 19.70 -22.72 11.78
C GLY A 874 19.96 -23.80 10.73
N TYR A 875 21.01 -23.67 9.90
CA TYR A 875 21.38 -24.69 8.93
C TYR A 875 21.77 -25.99 9.65
N SER A 876 21.16 -27.09 9.25
CA SER A 876 21.35 -28.41 9.85
C SER A 876 22.30 -29.25 9.01
N VAL A 877 23.14 -30.05 9.66
CA VAL A 877 23.99 -31.04 8.99
C VAL A 877 23.95 -32.38 9.72
N ALA A 878 24.03 -33.47 8.98
CA ALA A 878 24.21 -34.80 9.52
C ALA A 878 25.65 -35.28 9.29
N LEU A 879 26.24 -35.89 10.32
CA LEU A 879 27.59 -36.44 10.29
C LEU A 879 27.58 -37.91 10.73
N GLN A 880 28.36 -38.74 10.04
CA GLN A 880 28.59 -40.12 10.44
C GLN A 880 29.94 -40.60 9.89
N ALA A 881 30.69 -41.37 10.67
CA ALA A 881 31.93 -41.97 10.21
C ALA A 881 31.78 -43.48 9.99
N GLY A 882 32.51 -43.99 9.00
CA GLY A 882 32.58 -45.41 8.67
C GLY A 882 34.02 -45.93 8.59
N PHE A 883 34.21 -47.17 9.00
CA PHE A 883 35.50 -47.88 9.01
C PHE A 883 35.38 -49.16 8.17
N PRO A 884 36.12 -49.29 7.06
CA PRO A 884 36.14 -50.52 6.28
C PRO A 884 36.68 -51.68 7.12
N THR A 885 35.97 -52.81 7.16
CA THR A 885 36.37 -54.01 7.90
C THR A 885 35.88 -55.28 7.24
N SER A 886 36.62 -56.37 7.38
CA SER A 886 36.16 -57.71 6.93
C SER A 886 35.34 -58.45 8.00
N ALA A 887 35.26 -57.90 9.22
CA ALA A 887 34.62 -58.55 10.36
C ALA A 887 33.11 -58.23 10.50
N SER A 888 32.65 -57.14 9.89
CA SER A 888 31.23 -56.72 9.93
C SER A 888 30.44 -57.34 8.78
N PRO A 889 29.16 -57.75 8.99
CA PRO A 889 28.32 -58.35 7.95
C PRO A 889 28.14 -57.50 6.67
N PHE A 890 28.27 -56.17 6.80
CA PHE A 890 28.15 -55.21 5.69
C PHE A 890 29.51 -54.65 5.23
N GLY A 891 30.63 -55.15 5.78
CA GLY A 891 31.97 -54.71 5.41
C GLY A 891 32.41 -53.38 6.03
N TYR A 892 31.61 -52.81 6.93
CA TYR A 892 31.89 -51.55 7.61
C TYR A 892 31.45 -51.59 9.08
N ASP A 893 32.26 -50.96 9.95
CA ASP A 893 31.82 -50.50 11.27
C ASP A 893 31.37 -49.03 11.13
N LEU A 894 30.27 -48.66 11.76
CA LEU A 894 29.66 -47.32 11.65
C LEU A 894 29.58 -46.67 13.03
N THR A 895 29.80 -45.36 13.10
CA THR A 895 29.50 -44.58 14.31
C THR A 895 28.00 -44.38 14.50
N ASN A 896 27.59 -43.85 15.64
CA ASN A 896 26.32 -43.14 15.72
C ASN A 896 26.26 -42.02 14.67
N GLY A 897 25.05 -41.62 14.30
CA GLY A 897 24.82 -40.36 13.60
C GLY A 897 24.97 -39.19 14.56
N LEU A 898 25.28 -38.02 14.02
CA LEU A 898 25.29 -36.76 14.73
C LEU A 898 24.52 -35.74 13.89
N HIS A 899 23.49 -35.12 14.46
CA HIS A 899 22.78 -34.00 13.87
C HIS A 899 23.26 -32.72 14.55
N ALA A 900 23.84 -31.81 13.77
CA ALA A 900 24.31 -30.54 14.26
C ALA A 900 23.55 -29.38 13.60
N VAL A 901 23.27 -28.34 14.37
CA VAL A 901 22.63 -27.10 13.92
C VAL A 901 23.63 -25.97 14.11
N LEU A 902 23.94 -25.25 13.04
CA LEU A 902 24.78 -24.05 13.08
C LEU A 902 24.04 -22.93 13.82
N GLY A 903 24.73 -22.23 14.73
CA GLY A 903 24.12 -21.20 15.56
C GLY A 903 25.13 -20.21 16.13
N PHE A 904 24.69 -19.28 16.98
CA PHE A 904 25.57 -18.28 17.62
C PHE A 904 26.05 -18.68 19.01
#